data_AF-L1J8X2-F1
#
_entry.id   AF-L1J8X2-F1
#
_cell.length_a   1.000
_cell.length_b   1.000
_cell.length_c   1.000
_cell.angle_alpha   90.00
_cell.angle_beta   90.00
_cell.angle_gamma   90.00
#
_symmetry.space_group_name_H-M   'P 1'
#
loop_
_entity.id
_entity.type
_entity.pdbx_description
1 polymer ?
#
loop_
_entity_poly.entity_id
_entity_poly.type
_entity_poly.pdbx_seq_one_letter_code
_entity_poly.pdbx_strand_id
1 'polypeptide(L)'
;MSSKLLARRSRDELHRVVHEELEEEEAWLFKIYAQKTYLDVDCISYLSVNRQAFSKERFVCNCTMFVPVITWGRVTSVLGLLEGIREEADREDDFLQLALAMIYLLEKKAGRARLVLPILRDEGGGHVSLREAVERLSGRGSGVNSERACGLLQGAGVKEEREKLLGYLRSVSVRDAVVRLLSCTSRGSLGLEACPEAVSGACGVYLVGKEQDVRRSAEEAGGMLKEHLVKELRAQIAGQVWHFEKHNPRGIEMLQVLRETKTYELLHEFFALRSIDSLDRLSAVSTMTSTSRARACEDCEGTCEGINRAKEAFYDEAVKAIGEMVRGCAEDERFLPLNTRLRVYRDDDVDGILALRSSNALETALLKTPAQCCIAFEGVIQLLFGAVMVQRMLEGTSIWITDPATNESLTPRTVQVSKVIDSFLAFLWGTLYLSAIVTCRYSTPLNAKRVLVGSGHLIVWLKIISLTSDFIQFDAKHAVSWPTGIGLSSFILIACVSIVLYFVHFMQHYAWIVVFVLQGAYCIRDGLTIRENIRPIFLVVGIICWIIVIVIVVKYSLSYRQTYKDLSAAMEGFEKTWSKVVSSSTDKLEEISREVLEISQKLGAWSRREGGLWERVRSRAMGKRASRYSVRSKKIRQESKSLEKLFEEAHEVSAAFQLWVSGWNPVGRTEHGKVKSCERAIQKTVRSYHRDPSCLTDLVRCTVVVKSVEEVLEWVSKVRSMSAVAAGLSGPMSEEKDEAAGRGGKGGRGDGVYLNITSIKNRYDRRYDLRACGGYRDLCICVEVGWTVNAKNGSCTFIPLKQWDETLNLRRHICEVQVLLEEMYTVKQHVHKEYVNFRNVLCQ
;
A
#
# COMPACT_ATOMS: atom_id res chain seq x y z
N MET A 1 60.70 25.12 3.12
CA MET A 1 59.48 24.55 3.74
C MET A 1 59.20 23.21 3.06
N SER A 2 59.06 22.11 3.82
CA SER A 2 58.86 20.75 3.26
C SER A 2 57.53 20.65 2.49
N SER A 3 57.49 19.94 1.36
CA SER A 3 56.31 19.76 0.50
C SER A 3 55.11 19.14 1.22
N LYS A 4 55.38 18.23 2.19
CA LYS A 4 54.36 17.65 3.06
C LYS A 4 53.63 18.69 3.92
N LEU A 5 54.30 19.78 4.29
CA LEU A 5 53.71 20.88 5.06
C LEU A 5 52.76 21.74 4.21
N LEU A 6 53.05 21.94 2.92
CA LEU A 6 52.22 22.75 2.02
C LEU A 6 50.97 22.02 1.50
N ALA A 7 51.07 20.72 1.21
CA ALA A 7 49.91 19.88 0.87
C ALA A 7 48.96 19.73 2.06
N ARG A 8 49.53 19.58 3.27
CA ARG A 8 48.79 19.57 4.52
C ARG A 8 48.11 20.93 4.77
N ARG A 9 48.83 22.04 4.57
CA ARG A 9 48.30 23.40 4.71
C ARG A 9 47.13 23.70 3.78
N SER A 10 47.16 23.28 2.51
CA SER A 10 46.01 23.47 1.61
C SER A 10 44.82 22.57 1.95
N ARG A 11 45.06 21.37 2.47
CA ARG A 11 43.98 20.49 2.96
C ARG A 11 43.33 21.05 4.21
N ASP A 12 44.14 21.54 5.14
CA ASP A 12 43.69 22.15 6.39
C ASP A 12 42.98 23.49 6.11
N GLU A 13 43.43 24.26 5.11
CA GLU A 13 42.78 25.50 4.69
C GLU A 13 41.46 25.27 3.95
N LEU A 14 41.40 24.29 3.03
CA LEU A 14 40.13 23.88 2.41
C LEU A 14 39.14 23.39 3.47
N HIS A 15 39.62 22.62 4.45
CA HIS A 15 38.81 22.16 5.57
C HIS A 15 38.26 23.35 6.38
N ARG A 16 39.11 24.33 6.72
CA ARG A 16 38.74 25.56 7.41
C ARG A 16 37.70 26.39 6.63
N VAL A 17 37.91 26.56 5.33
CA VAL A 17 37.04 27.39 4.49
C VAL A 17 35.69 26.72 4.22
N VAL A 18 35.66 25.42 3.97
CA VAL A 18 34.39 24.67 3.87
C VAL A 18 33.60 24.77 5.17
N HIS A 19 34.28 24.81 6.33
CA HIS A 19 33.64 25.08 7.62
C HIS A 19 33.12 26.52 7.77
N GLU A 20 33.82 27.52 7.24
CA GLU A 20 33.44 28.94 7.31
C GLU A 20 32.31 29.30 6.34
N GLU A 21 32.25 28.65 5.16
CA GLU A 21 31.28 28.91 4.09
C GLU A 21 29.91 28.22 4.30
N LEU A 22 29.86 27.15 5.08
CA LEU A 22 28.60 26.56 5.52
C LEU A 22 28.05 27.46 6.65
N GLU A 23 26.94 28.16 6.41
CA GLU A 23 26.33 29.08 7.37
C GLU A 23 26.05 28.37 8.71
N GLU A 24 25.93 29.10 9.84
CA GLU A 24 25.60 28.49 11.16
C GLU A 24 24.36 27.57 11.09
N GLU A 25 23.39 27.87 10.22
CA GLU A 25 22.19 27.08 9.97
C GLU A 25 22.40 25.82 9.11
N GLU A 26 23.54 25.66 8.41
CA GLU A 26 23.85 24.50 7.56
C GLU A 26 25.04 23.68 8.10
N ALA A 27 25.94 24.30 8.88
CA ALA A 27 27.16 23.71 9.38
C ALA A 27 26.95 22.48 10.29
N TRP A 28 25.78 22.36 10.92
CA TRP A 28 25.43 21.23 11.80
C TRP A 28 24.90 19.99 11.07
N LEU A 29 24.53 20.11 9.77
CA LEU A 29 24.10 19.00 8.89
C LEU A 29 25.28 18.17 8.40
N PHE A 30 26.47 18.76 8.38
CA PHE A 30 27.65 18.19 7.74
C PHE A 30 28.73 17.89 8.77
N LYS A 31 29.36 16.73 8.65
CA LYS A 31 30.52 16.40 9.46
C LYS A 31 31.78 16.45 8.62
N ILE A 32 32.61 17.45 8.91
CA ILE A 32 33.85 17.69 8.18
C ILE A 32 35.00 17.22 9.08
N TYR A 33 35.68 16.15 8.67
CA TYR A 33 36.73 15.54 9.49
C TYR A 33 38.09 16.17 9.19
N ALA A 34 38.75 16.68 10.23
CA ALA A 34 40.10 17.22 10.08
C ALA A 34 41.07 16.14 9.56
N GLN A 35 42.03 16.54 8.71
CA GLN A 35 43.11 15.74 8.12
C GLN A 35 42.77 14.81 6.95
N LYS A 36 41.50 14.60 6.60
CA LYS A 36 41.08 13.80 5.44
C LYS A 36 39.87 14.45 4.76
N THR A 37 39.98 14.77 3.46
CA THR A 37 38.96 15.51 2.69
C THR A 37 37.69 14.67 2.51
N TYR A 38 36.78 14.75 3.47
CA TYR A 38 35.46 14.09 3.45
C TYR A 38 34.38 15.11 3.78
N LEU A 39 33.32 15.14 2.99
CA LEU A 39 32.06 15.81 3.29
C LEU A 39 30.99 14.73 3.41
N ASP A 40 30.59 14.47 4.64
CA ASP A 40 29.49 13.55 4.93
C ASP A 40 28.24 14.37 5.27
N VAL A 41 27.10 13.94 4.73
CA VAL A 41 25.79 14.41 5.18
C VAL A 41 25.43 13.51 6.35
N ASP A 42 25.39 14.05 7.56
CA ASP A 42 25.02 13.26 8.74
C ASP A 42 23.50 13.00 8.71
N CYS A 43 23.05 12.01 7.92
CA CYS A 43 21.74 11.39 8.16
C CYS A 43 21.89 10.53 9.42
N ILE A 44 21.65 11.18 10.56
CA ILE A 44 21.81 10.72 11.93
C ILE A 44 21.45 9.23 12.08
N SER A 45 22.47 8.38 12.27
CA SER A 45 22.32 7.16 13.05
C SER A 45 23.01 7.39 14.39
N TYR A 46 22.19 7.63 15.41
CA TYR A 46 22.60 7.72 16.80
C TYR A 46 23.05 6.34 17.31
N LEU A 47 24.20 5.85 16.83
CA LEU A 47 24.93 4.69 17.37
C LEU A 47 26.41 4.79 16.96
N SER A 48 27.10 5.80 17.47
CA SER A 48 28.50 5.67 17.92
C SER A 48 29.01 6.98 18.49
N VAL A 49 28.45 7.38 19.62
CA VAL A 49 29.26 8.09 20.60
C VAL A 49 30.10 7.02 21.30
N ASN A 50 31.17 6.60 20.62
CA ASN A 50 32.30 5.94 21.26
C ASN A 50 33.53 6.38 20.49
N ARG A 51 34.43 7.06 21.20
CA ARG A 51 35.71 7.64 20.76
C ARG A 51 36.71 6.55 20.30
N GLN A 52 36.33 5.68 19.37
CA GLN A 52 37.25 4.72 18.74
C GLN A 52 37.64 5.21 17.36
N ALA A 53 38.92 5.06 17.03
CA ALA A 53 39.54 5.50 15.79
C ALA A 53 38.69 5.17 14.56
N PHE A 54 38.51 6.17 13.68
CA PHE A 54 37.74 6.04 12.44
C PHE A 54 38.37 4.97 11.52
N SER A 55 37.68 3.85 11.33
CA SER A 55 38.10 2.81 10.39
C SER A 55 37.74 3.20 8.94
N LYS A 56 38.51 2.72 7.96
CA LYS A 56 38.30 3.02 6.52
C LYS A 56 36.99 2.41 5.99
N GLU A 57 36.56 1.28 6.56
CA GLU A 57 35.28 0.61 6.24
C GLU A 57 34.10 1.52 6.58
N ARG A 58 34.19 2.19 7.73
CA ARG A 58 33.16 3.13 8.17
C ARG A 58 33.07 4.36 7.27
N PHE A 59 34.21 4.83 6.76
CA PHE A 59 34.26 5.87 5.73
C PHE A 59 33.51 5.44 4.46
N VAL A 60 33.82 4.26 3.93
CA VAL A 60 33.20 3.74 2.70
C VAL A 60 31.68 3.54 2.87
N CYS A 61 31.23 3.13 4.05
CA CYS A 61 29.81 2.92 4.35
C CYS A 61 28.98 4.22 4.35
N ASN A 62 29.56 5.32 4.85
CA ASN A 62 28.80 6.54 5.12
C ASN A 62 28.98 7.65 4.08
N CYS A 63 30.04 7.60 3.27
CA CYS A 63 30.36 8.65 2.31
C CYS A 63 29.26 8.83 1.23
N THR A 64 28.62 10.01 1.22
CA THR A 64 27.70 10.46 0.15
C THR A 64 28.46 11.14 -1.00
N MET A 65 29.42 12.00 -0.68
CA MET A 65 30.30 12.69 -1.63
C MET A 65 31.77 12.36 -1.35
N PHE A 66 32.48 11.88 -2.37
CA PHE A 66 33.91 11.61 -2.31
C PHE A 66 34.71 12.76 -2.94
N VAL A 67 35.65 13.36 -2.19
CA VAL A 67 36.45 14.52 -2.67
C VAL A 67 37.95 14.16 -2.70
N PRO A 68 38.41 13.44 -3.73
CA PRO A 68 39.81 13.06 -3.84
C PRO A 68 40.69 14.25 -4.20
N VAL A 69 41.80 14.43 -3.48
CA VAL A 69 42.84 15.41 -3.84
C VAL A 69 43.93 14.66 -4.60
N ILE A 70 44.08 14.96 -5.89
CA ILE A 70 45.04 14.33 -6.79
C ILE A 70 46.17 15.32 -7.05
N THR A 71 47.36 15.00 -6.54
CA THR A 71 48.56 15.81 -6.73
C THR A 71 49.56 15.12 -7.66
N TRP A 72 50.29 15.91 -8.46
CA TRP A 72 51.32 15.40 -9.37
C TRP A 72 52.56 16.30 -9.45
N GLY A 73 53.61 15.84 -10.13
CA GLY A 73 54.83 16.62 -10.42
C GLY A 73 55.97 16.48 -9.40
N ARG A 74 55.76 15.77 -8.28
CA ARG A 74 56.82 15.36 -7.34
C ARG A 74 56.76 13.86 -7.05
N VAL A 75 57.88 13.24 -6.68
CA VAL A 75 57.91 11.81 -6.28
C VAL A 75 57.01 11.53 -5.07
N THR A 76 56.82 12.52 -4.20
CA THR A 76 55.94 12.40 -3.02
C THR A 76 54.47 12.74 -3.30
N SER A 77 54.13 13.15 -4.52
CA SER A 77 52.75 13.46 -4.91
C SER A 77 51.91 12.19 -5.04
N VAL A 78 50.58 12.28 -5.02
CA VAL A 78 49.70 11.10 -5.13
C VAL A 78 50.02 10.30 -6.39
N LEU A 79 50.14 10.95 -7.55
CA LEU A 79 50.47 10.23 -8.79
C LEU A 79 51.90 9.70 -8.79
N GLY A 80 52.86 10.40 -8.15
CA GLY A 80 54.23 9.89 -7.99
C GLY A 80 54.32 8.66 -7.08
N LEU A 81 53.44 8.55 -6.07
CA LEU A 81 53.32 7.35 -5.25
C LEU A 81 52.63 6.20 -6.02
N LEU A 82 51.64 6.50 -6.85
CA LEU A 82 50.98 5.47 -7.67
C LEU A 82 51.89 4.96 -8.81
N GLU A 83 52.80 5.77 -9.34
CA GLU A 83 53.80 5.36 -10.35
C GLU A 83 54.71 4.22 -9.87
N GLY A 84 54.94 4.15 -8.55
CA GLY A 84 55.71 3.10 -7.91
C GLY A 84 54.97 1.76 -7.75
N ILE A 85 53.67 1.69 -8.07
CA ILE A 85 52.88 0.45 -8.05
C ILE A 85 52.99 -0.20 -9.43
N ARG A 86 53.85 -1.23 -9.55
CA ARG A 86 54.13 -1.94 -10.80
C ARG A 86 53.98 -3.45 -10.62
N GLU A 87 53.92 -4.18 -11.72
CA GLU A 87 53.71 -5.64 -11.72
C GLU A 87 54.78 -6.40 -10.91
N GLU A 88 56.01 -5.90 -10.93
CA GLU A 88 57.16 -6.48 -10.23
C GLU A 88 57.26 -6.05 -8.76
N ALA A 89 56.51 -5.02 -8.35
CA ALA A 89 56.57 -4.39 -7.04
C ALA A 89 55.21 -3.79 -6.65
N ASP A 90 54.22 -4.65 -6.42
CA ASP A 90 52.90 -4.23 -5.93
C ASP A 90 53.00 -3.84 -4.45
N ARG A 91 52.54 -2.63 -4.12
CA ARG A 91 52.62 -2.07 -2.76
C ARG A 91 51.28 -1.49 -2.33
N GLU A 92 51.02 -1.52 -1.03
CA GLU A 92 49.81 -0.92 -0.47
C GLU A 92 49.80 0.60 -0.64
N ASP A 93 48.69 1.14 -1.13
CA ASP A 93 48.42 2.56 -1.22
C ASP A 93 46.98 2.89 -0.81
N ASP A 94 46.85 3.78 0.17
CA ASP A 94 45.58 4.15 0.78
C ASP A 94 44.64 4.87 -0.20
N PHE A 95 45.18 5.69 -1.09
CA PHE A 95 44.38 6.43 -2.06
C PHE A 95 43.77 5.46 -3.08
N LEU A 96 44.57 4.54 -3.61
CA LEU A 96 44.12 3.55 -4.59
C LEU A 96 43.04 2.62 -4.02
N GLN A 97 43.18 2.19 -2.76
CA GLN A 97 42.17 1.38 -2.07
C GLN A 97 40.80 2.07 -2.01
N LEU A 98 40.80 3.36 -1.62
CA LEU A 98 39.57 4.15 -1.50
C LEU A 98 38.98 4.49 -2.87
N ALA A 99 39.82 4.82 -3.85
CA ALA A 99 39.39 5.08 -5.22
C ALA A 99 38.68 3.86 -5.81
N LEU A 100 39.28 2.67 -5.71
CA LEU A 100 38.69 1.42 -6.19
C LEU A 100 37.36 1.11 -5.49
N ALA A 101 37.27 1.30 -4.18
CA ALA A 101 36.03 1.10 -3.43
C ALA A 101 34.93 2.07 -3.87
N MET A 102 35.23 3.37 -4.02
CA MET A 102 34.26 4.38 -4.42
C MET A 102 33.79 4.20 -5.86
N ILE A 103 34.69 3.84 -6.79
CA ILE A 103 34.35 3.52 -8.18
C ILE A 103 33.32 2.39 -8.22
N TYR A 104 33.57 1.31 -7.47
CA TYR A 104 32.63 0.20 -7.39
C TYR A 104 31.27 0.63 -6.82
N LEU A 105 31.25 1.39 -5.71
CA LEU A 105 30.01 1.85 -5.09
C LEU A 105 29.17 2.73 -6.02
N LEU A 106 29.81 3.62 -6.77
CA LEU A 106 29.17 4.52 -7.73
C LEU A 106 28.64 3.76 -8.96
N GLU A 107 29.48 2.93 -9.59
CA GLU A 107 29.09 2.19 -10.80
C GLU A 107 28.02 1.12 -10.51
N LYS A 108 28.12 0.43 -9.38
CA LYS A 108 27.16 -0.63 -9.00
C LYS A 108 25.99 -0.12 -8.18
N LYS A 109 25.96 1.17 -7.82
CA LYS A 109 24.97 1.78 -6.93
C LYS A 109 24.79 0.96 -5.63
N ALA A 110 25.89 0.41 -5.13
CA ALA A 110 25.91 -0.58 -4.05
C ALA A 110 26.04 0.02 -2.64
N GLY A 111 25.97 1.36 -2.51
CA GLY A 111 26.10 2.08 -1.24
C GLY A 111 25.51 3.49 -1.28
N ARG A 112 25.93 4.34 -0.32
CA ARG A 112 25.46 5.73 -0.16
C ARG A 112 26.14 6.72 -1.10
N ALA A 113 27.33 6.42 -1.60
CA ALA A 113 28.06 7.29 -2.50
C ALA A 113 27.21 7.65 -3.74
N ARG A 114 27.15 8.95 -4.05
CA ARG A 114 26.44 9.51 -5.21
C ARG A 114 27.33 10.37 -6.09
N LEU A 115 28.32 11.03 -5.50
CA LEU A 115 29.14 12.01 -6.19
C LEU A 115 30.63 11.79 -5.93
N VAL A 116 31.45 12.06 -6.94
CA VAL A 116 32.88 12.31 -6.78
C VAL A 116 33.26 13.66 -7.39
N LEU A 117 33.97 14.51 -6.62
CA LEU A 117 34.48 15.82 -7.03
C LEU A 117 36.00 15.88 -6.79
N PRO A 118 36.83 15.56 -7.79
CA PRO A 118 38.29 15.60 -7.66
C PRO A 118 38.85 17.02 -7.63
N ILE A 119 39.86 17.22 -6.78
CA ILE A 119 40.67 18.44 -6.70
C ILE A 119 42.07 18.13 -7.21
N LEU A 120 42.48 18.82 -8.26
CA LEU A 120 43.75 18.68 -8.94
C LEU A 120 44.74 19.75 -8.47
N ARG A 121 45.96 19.34 -8.13
CA ARG A 121 47.04 20.28 -7.81
C ARG A 121 48.39 19.87 -8.39
N ASP A 122 48.99 20.80 -9.12
CA ASP A 122 50.36 20.65 -9.62
C ASP A 122 51.38 21.04 -8.53
N GLU A 123 52.15 20.07 -8.05
CA GLU A 123 53.27 20.30 -7.12
C GLU A 123 54.62 20.46 -7.84
N GLY A 124 54.70 20.03 -9.09
CA GLY A 124 55.86 20.16 -9.96
C GLY A 124 55.97 21.55 -10.59
N GLY A 125 54.88 22.32 -10.57
CA GLY A 125 54.87 23.72 -10.97
C GLY A 125 55.10 23.92 -12.46
N GLY A 126 54.43 23.11 -13.29
CA GLY A 126 54.43 23.12 -14.74
C GLY A 126 55.41 22.14 -15.38
N HIS A 127 56.36 21.58 -14.61
CA HIS A 127 57.43 20.74 -15.16
C HIS A 127 56.97 19.36 -15.67
N VAL A 128 55.84 18.86 -15.18
CA VAL A 128 55.24 17.59 -15.62
C VAL A 128 53.75 17.85 -15.85
N SER A 129 53.27 17.57 -17.05
CA SER A 129 51.84 17.69 -17.34
C SER A 129 51.03 16.60 -16.63
N LEU A 130 49.76 16.84 -16.33
CA LEU A 130 48.90 15.81 -15.74
C LEU A 130 48.79 14.58 -16.64
N ARG A 131 48.70 14.79 -17.96
CA ARG A 131 48.69 13.71 -18.96
C ARG A 131 49.93 12.82 -18.83
N GLU A 132 51.09 13.44 -18.80
CA GLU A 132 52.36 12.72 -18.65
C GLU A 132 52.43 11.98 -17.31
N ALA A 133 51.94 12.57 -16.21
CA ALA A 133 51.89 11.91 -14.92
C ALA A 133 50.95 10.69 -14.90
N VAL A 134 49.81 10.76 -15.59
CA VAL A 134 48.85 9.65 -15.72
C VAL A 134 49.38 8.55 -16.64
N GLU A 135 50.07 8.91 -17.73
CA GLU A 135 50.68 7.95 -18.67
C GLU A 135 51.80 7.13 -18.02
N ARG A 136 52.45 7.64 -16.97
CA ARG A 136 53.44 6.89 -16.18
C ARG A 136 52.83 5.84 -15.24
N LEU A 137 51.51 5.88 -15.00
CA LEU A 137 50.82 4.90 -14.16
C LEU A 137 50.67 3.54 -14.86
N SER A 138 50.66 2.48 -14.06
CA SER A 138 50.47 1.11 -14.53
C SER A 138 49.13 0.92 -15.25
N GLY A 139 49.19 0.29 -16.43
CA GLY A 139 48.03 -0.15 -17.19
C GLY A 139 47.42 -1.47 -16.71
N ARG A 140 47.92 -2.05 -15.60
CA ARG A 140 47.35 -3.24 -14.94
C ARG A 140 46.79 -2.89 -13.56
N GLY A 141 45.88 -3.72 -13.05
CA GLY A 141 45.33 -3.60 -11.70
C GLY A 141 46.33 -4.04 -10.63
N SER A 142 46.18 -3.51 -9.41
CA SER A 142 46.99 -3.89 -8.24
C SER A 142 46.27 -5.00 -7.46
N GLY A 143 46.89 -6.18 -7.35
CA GLY A 143 46.31 -7.30 -6.62
C GLY A 143 46.15 -7.00 -5.12
N VAL A 144 47.17 -6.39 -4.52
CA VAL A 144 47.21 -6.04 -3.10
C VAL A 144 46.14 -5.00 -2.77
N ASN A 145 46.02 -3.93 -3.56
CA ASN A 145 45.04 -2.87 -3.30
C ASN A 145 43.62 -3.30 -3.65
N SER A 146 43.40 -4.16 -4.65
CA SER A 146 42.10 -4.78 -4.91
C SER A 146 41.64 -5.66 -3.75
N GLU A 147 42.55 -6.40 -3.10
CA GLU A 147 42.20 -7.22 -1.93
C GLU A 147 41.82 -6.38 -0.71
N ARG A 148 42.57 -5.31 -0.46
CA ARG A 148 42.24 -4.35 0.60
C ARG A 148 40.92 -3.63 0.32
N ALA A 149 40.70 -3.14 -0.90
CA ALA A 149 39.44 -2.51 -1.31
C ALA A 149 38.25 -3.48 -1.22
N CYS A 150 38.43 -4.75 -1.56
CA CYS A 150 37.43 -5.80 -1.35
C CYS A 150 37.08 -5.94 0.14
N GLY A 151 38.09 -5.99 1.01
CA GLY A 151 37.89 -5.99 2.47
C GLY A 151 37.13 -4.76 2.96
N LEU A 152 37.46 -3.57 2.43
CA LEU A 152 36.75 -2.33 2.75
C LEU A 152 35.28 -2.36 2.33
N LEU A 153 34.99 -2.84 1.12
CA LEU A 153 33.63 -2.95 0.60
C LEU A 153 32.81 -3.98 1.38
N GLN A 154 33.41 -5.13 1.71
CA GLN A 154 32.77 -6.15 2.54
C GLN A 154 32.51 -5.63 3.96
N GLY A 155 33.47 -4.94 4.56
CA GLY A 155 33.34 -4.28 5.86
C GLY A 155 32.31 -3.13 5.85
N ALA A 156 32.17 -2.44 4.72
CA ALA A 156 31.15 -1.43 4.48
C ALA A 156 29.76 -2.01 4.13
N GLY A 157 29.62 -3.34 4.05
CA GLY A 157 28.34 -4.01 3.88
C GLY A 157 27.97 -4.43 2.46
N VAL A 158 28.88 -4.32 1.48
CA VAL A 158 28.69 -4.85 0.11
C VAL A 158 28.69 -6.38 0.14
N LYS A 159 27.65 -7.01 -0.42
CA LYS A 159 27.39 -8.47 -0.27
C LYS A 159 27.65 -9.29 -1.53
N GLU A 160 28.38 -8.75 -2.49
CA GLU A 160 28.76 -9.52 -3.67
C GLU A 160 29.80 -10.59 -3.30
N GLU A 161 29.76 -11.72 -4.01
CA GLU A 161 30.72 -12.81 -3.79
C GLU A 161 32.14 -12.27 -3.92
N ARG A 162 33.01 -12.62 -2.96
CA ARG A 162 34.37 -12.10 -2.87
C ARG A 162 35.12 -12.21 -4.19
N GLU A 163 34.97 -13.33 -4.90
CA GLU A 163 35.62 -13.56 -6.19
C GLU A 163 35.09 -12.67 -7.31
N LYS A 164 33.77 -12.43 -7.38
CA LYS A 164 33.19 -11.49 -8.34
C LYS A 164 33.64 -10.06 -8.09
N LEU A 165 33.66 -9.68 -6.81
CA LEU A 165 34.05 -8.36 -6.37
C LEU A 165 35.55 -8.12 -6.63
N LEU A 166 36.41 -9.10 -6.30
CA LEU A 166 37.84 -9.07 -6.65
C LEU A 166 38.06 -9.10 -8.16
N GLY A 167 37.30 -9.89 -8.91
CA GLY A 167 37.38 -9.95 -10.37
C GLY A 167 37.14 -8.59 -11.01
N TYR A 168 36.13 -7.85 -10.52
CA TYR A 168 35.89 -6.48 -10.94
C TYR A 168 37.04 -5.55 -10.51
N LEU A 169 37.43 -5.55 -9.23
CA LEU A 169 38.44 -4.61 -8.73
C LEU A 169 39.82 -4.81 -9.38
N ARG A 170 40.18 -6.05 -9.71
CA ARG A 170 41.43 -6.39 -10.41
C ARG A 170 41.39 -6.02 -11.90
N SER A 171 40.19 -5.90 -12.48
CA SER A 171 40.02 -5.46 -13.87
C SER A 171 40.26 -3.96 -14.08
N VAL A 172 40.21 -3.16 -13.01
CA VAL A 172 40.46 -1.73 -13.07
C VAL A 172 41.96 -1.48 -12.88
N SER A 173 42.63 -0.93 -13.90
CA SER A 173 44.05 -0.61 -13.79
C SER A 173 44.31 0.58 -12.85
N VAL A 174 45.55 0.74 -12.37
CA VAL A 174 45.94 1.90 -11.55
C VAL A 174 45.68 3.21 -12.30
N ARG A 175 46.00 3.23 -13.60
CA ARG A 175 45.69 4.34 -14.50
C ARG A 175 44.18 4.58 -14.61
N ASP A 176 43.40 3.53 -14.85
CA ASP A 176 41.95 3.65 -15.01
C ASP A 176 41.28 4.14 -13.74
N ALA A 177 41.75 3.69 -12.57
CA ALA A 177 41.21 4.14 -11.28
C ALA A 177 41.33 5.66 -11.12
N VAL A 178 42.45 6.26 -11.54
CA VAL A 178 42.63 7.73 -11.49
C VAL A 178 41.75 8.41 -12.53
N VAL A 179 41.76 7.94 -13.77
CA VAL A 179 41.03 8.61 -14.86
C VAL A 179 39.52 8.52 -14.66
N ARG A 180 39.01 7.39 -14.16
CA ARG A 180 37.58 7.17 -13.87
C ARG A 180 36.99 8.15 -12.86
N LEU A 181 37.80 8.73 -11.97
CA LEU A 181 37.36 9.76 -11.01
C LEU A 181 37.20 11.15 -11.65
N LEU A 182 37.78 11.39 -12.84
CA LEU A 182 37.71 12.66 -13.55
C LEU A 182 36.46 12.71 -14.45
N SER A 183 35.74 13.84 -14.43
CA SER A 183 34.55 14.04 -15.27
C SER A 183 34.89 14.05 -16.77
N CYS A 184 33.96 13.64 -17.63
CA CYS A 184 34.19 13.57 -19.08
C CYS A 184 34.55 14.94 -19.69
N THR A 185 33.91 16.02 -19.24
CA THR A 185 34.16 17.38 -19.72
C THR A 185 35.57 17.87 -19.37
N SER A 186 36.05 17.55 -18.16
CA SER A 186 37.38 17.96 -17.71
C SER A 186 38.50 17.12 -18.33
N ARG A 187 38.25 15.89 -18.75
CA ARG A 187 39.27 15.08 -19.43
C ARG A 187 39.70 15.67 -20.77
N GLY A 188 38.75 16.21 -21.54
CA GLY A 188 39.04 16.88 -22.82
C GLY A 188 39.96 18.09 -22.62
N SER A 189 39.63 18.95 -21.65
CA SER A 189 40.46 20.12 -21.33
C SER A 189 41.82 19.77 -20.72
N LEU A 190 41.97 18.57 -20.16
CA LEU A 190 43.23 18.05 -19.59
C LEU A 190 44.02 17.15 -20.56
N GLY A 191 43.55 16.97 -21.81
CA GLY A 191 44.22 16.17 -22.84
C GLY A 191 44.19 14.65 -22.60
N LEU A 192 43.16 14.14 -21.91
CA LEU A 192 43.00 12.73 -21.51
C LEU A 192 41.86 12.02 -22.29
N GLU A 193 41.63 12.37 -23.55
CA GLU A 193 40.46 11.92 -24.34
C GLU A 193 40.44 10.42 -24.67
N ALA A 194 41.59 9.73 -24.65
CA ALA A 194 41.72 8.32 -25.04
C ALA A 194 41.46 7.29 -23.92
N CYS A 195 40.59 7.60 -22.96
CA CYS A 195 40.51 6.88 -21.66
C CYS A 195 39.12 6.28 -21.33
N PRO A 196 39.02 5.28 -20.43
CA PRO A 196 37.76 4.59 -20.08
C PRO A 196 36.67 5.52 -19.55
N GLU A 197 35.39 5.19 -19.74
CA GLU A 197 34.24 6.00 -19.29
C GLU A 197 34.36 6.47 -17.83
N ALA A 198 33.93 7.70 -17.53
CA ALA A 198 33.89 8.21 -16.16
C ALA A 198 32.86 7.46 -15.31
N VAL A 199 33.10 7.36 -14.01
CA VAL A 199 32.09 6.79 -13.12
C VAL A 199 30.83 7.65 -13.14
N SER A 200 29.67 6.99 -13.14
CA SER A 200 28.38 7.65 -12.99
C SER A 200 28.37 8.40 -11.66
N GLY A 201 28.37 9.74 -11.70
CA GLY A 201 28.49 10.61 -10.52
C GLY A 201 29.81 11.39 -10.42
N ALA A 202 30.75 11.22 -11.35
CA ALA A 202 31.91 12.13 -11.45
C ALA A 202 31.48 13.50 -11.98
N CYS A 203 31.56 14.52 -11.14
CA CYS A 203 31.13 15.88 -11.43
C CYS A 203 32.26 16.85 -11.11
N GLY A 204 32.49 17.83 -12.00
CA GLY A 204 33.45 18.92 -11.78
C GLY A 204 34.90 18.48 -11.60
N VAL A 205 35.85 19.39 -11.86
CA VAL A 205 37.25 19.20 -11.49
C VAL A 205 37.80 20.56 -11.10
N TYR A 206 38.37 20.69 -9.91
CA TYR A 206 38.96 21.96 -9.46
C TYR A 206 40.48 21.94 -9.59
N LEU A 207 41.07 22.99 -10.17
CA LEU A 207 42.52 23.09 -10.40
C LEU A 207 43.12 24.16 -9.49
N VAL A 208 44.07 23.77 -8.63
CA VAL A 208 44.82 24.68 -7.75
C VAL A 208 46.14 25.04 -8.42
N GLY A 209 46.28 26.31 -8.85
CA GLY A 209 47.49 26.84 -9.48
C GLY A 209 48.67 27.04 -8.51
N LYS A 210 49.89 27.14 -9.05
CA LYS A 210 51.16 27.30 -8.29
C LYS A 210 51.26 28.66 -7.57
N GLU A 211 50.68 29.71 -8.14
CA GLU A 211 50.77 31.11 -7.70
C GLU A 211 49.47 31.65 -7.10
N GLN A 212 48.39 30.87 -7.13
CA GLN A 212 47.12 31.28 -6.52
C GLN A 212 47.19 31.15 -5.00
N ASP A 213 46.67 32.18 -4.32
CA ASP A 213 46.49 32.17 -2.88
C ASP A 213 45.72 30.92 -2.47
N VAL A 214 46.37 30.04 -1.69
CA VAL A 214 45.82 28.78 -1.19
C VAL A 214 44.47 29.02 -0.51
N ARG A 215 44.29 30.18 0.12
CA ARG A 215 43.05 30.58 0.76
C ARG A 215 41.96 30.87 -0.28
N ARG A 216 42.22 31.71 -1.28
CA ARG A 216 41.26 32.01 -2.34
C ARG A 216 40.83 30.75 -3.11
N SER A 217 41.78 29.85 -3.38
CA SER A 217 41.46 28.59 -4.04
C SER A 217 40.65 27.64 -3.15
N ALA A 218 40.86 27.69 -1.84
CA ALA A 218 40.03 26.98 -0.88
C ALA A 218 38.60 27.58 -0.78
N GLU A 219 38.44 28.89 -0.87
CA GLU A 219 37.15 29.62 -0.91
C GLU A 219 36.33 29.25 -2.14
N GLU A 220 36.93 29.30 -3.33
CA GLU A 220 36.26 28.90 -4.56
C GLU A 220 35.87 27.40 -4.58
N ALA A 221 36.77 26.53 -4.11
CA ALA A 221 36.48 25.10 -3.97
C ALA A 221 35.40 24.82 -2.92
N GLY A 222 35.41 25.55 -1.81
CA GLY A 222 34.42 25.44 -0.73
C GLY A 222 33.02 25.83 -1.19
N GLY A 223 32.88 26.93 -1.93
CA GLY A 223 31.61 27.36 -2.52
C GLY A 223 31.02 26.32 -3.48
N MET A 224 31.83 25.76 -4.39
CA MET A 224 31.37 24.71 -5.31
C MET A 224 30.99 23.41 -4.58
N LEU A 225 31.76 23.03 -3.56
CA LEU A 225 31.44 21.88 -2.71
C LEU A 225 30.08 22.06 -2.04
N LYS A 226 29.85 23.22 -1.42
CA LYS A 226 28.56 23.59 -0.80
C LYS A 226 27.40 23.46 -1.79
N GLU A 227 27.53 24.05 -2.98
CA GLU A 227 26.47 24.02 -4.00
C GLU A 227 26.09 22.59 -4.40
N HIS A 228 27.07 21.75 -4.71
CA HIS A 228 26.83 20.36 -5.12
C HIS A 228 26.28 19.51 -3.97
N LEU A 229 26.76 19.74 -2.75
CA LEU A 229 26.33 19.04 -1.56
C LEU A 229 24.86 19.34 -1.22
N VAL A 230 24.49 20.62 -1.23
CA VAL A 230 23.12 21.08 -1.01
C VAL A 230 22.19 20.49 -2.08
N LYS A 231 22.62 20.44 -3.34
CA LYS A 231 21.85 19.84 -4.43
C LYS A 231 21.59 18.35 -4.24
N GLU A 232 22.61 17.57 -3.91
CA GLU A 232 22.46 16.12 -3.67
C GLU A 232 21.64 15.83 -2.41
N LEU A 233 21.85 16.60 -1.34
CA LEU A 233 21.06 16.51 -0.11
C LEU A 233 19.59 16.79 -0.39
N ARG A 234 19.27 17.87 -1.11
CA ARG A 234 17.89 18.19 -1.54
C ARG A 234 17.28 17.06 -2.36
N ALA A 235 18.04 16.45 -3.28
CA ALA A 235 17.55 15.32 -4.07
C ALA A 235 17.28 14.08 -3.20
N GLN A 236 18.15 13.78 -2.23
CA GLN A 236 17.97 12.68 -1.29
C GLN A 236 16.77 12.88 -0.37
N ILE A 237 16.62 14.08 0.20
CA ILE A 237 15.47 14.46 1.03
C ILE A 237 14.20 14.39 0.21
N ALA A 238 14.19 14.97 -0.99
CA ALA A 238 13.05 14.90 -1.89
C ALA A 238 12.66 13.45 -2.19
N GLY A 239 13.63 12.55 -2.39
CA GLY A 239 13.38 11.12 -2.58
C GLY A 239 12.78 10.44 -1.33
N GLN A 240 13.28 10.75 -0.13
CA GLN A 240 12.76 10.21 1.13
C GLN A 240 11.37 10.75 1.46
N VAL A 241 11.16 12.05 1.32
CA VAL A 241 9.85 12.71 1.48
C VAL A 241 8.88 12.15 0.45
N TRP A 242 9.28 11.99 -0.81
CA TRP A 242 8.46 11.32 -1.83
C TRP A 242 8.09 9.90 -1.42
N HIS A 243 9.03 9.13 -0.88
CA HIS A 243 8.75 7.78 -0.39
C HIS A 243 7.75 7.80 0.77
N PHE A 244 7.92 8.73 1.70
CA PHE A 244 7.02 8.92 2.83
C PHE A 244 5.62 9.36 2.38
N GLU A 245 5.52 10.34 1.49
CA GLU A 245 4.28 10.91 0.97
C GLU A 245 3.49 9.95 0.07
N LYS A 246 4.16 9.06 -0.66
CA LYS A 246 3.51 8.19 -1.64
C LYS A 246 3.39 6.74 -1.19
N HIS A 247 4.32 6.27 -0.37
CA HIS A 247 4.45 4.85 -0.06
C HIS A 247 4.37 4.55 1.44
N ASN A 248 4.35 5.54 2.34
CA ASN A 248 4.08 5.32 3.77
C ASN A 248 2.63 5.67 4.13
N PRO A 249 1.77 4.69 4.43
CA PRO A 249 0.34 4.92 4.72
C PRO A 249 0.12 5.74 6.00
N ARG A 250 0.90 5.49 7.06
CA ARG A 250 0.87 6.32 8.28
C ARG A 250 1.49 7.69 8.04
N GLY A 251 2.48 7.76 7.17
CA GLY A 251 3.10 9.03 6.79
C GLY A 251 2.12 9.97 6.10
N ILE A 252 1.31 9.46 5.17
CA ILE A 252 0.25 10.25 4.52
C ILE A 252 -0.71 10.86 5.55
N GLU A 253 -1.18 10.07 6.52
CA GLU A 253 -2.09 10.54 7.57
C GLU A 253 -1.40 11.54 8.51
N MET A 254 -0.16 11.29 8.90
CA MET A 254 0.63 12.20 9.72
C MET A 254 0.85 13.54 9.02
N LEU A 255 1.20 13.54 7.74
CA LEU A 255 1.34 14.78 6.96
C LEU A 255 0.03 15.54 6.83
N GLN A 256 -1.11 14.83 6.75
CA GLN A 256 -2.41 15.46 6.72
C GLN A 256 -2.70 16.16 8.06
N VAL A 257 -2.49 15.47 9.19
CA VAL A 257 -2.63 16.04 10.53
C VAL A 257 -1.75 17.28 10.67
N LEU A 258 -0.48 17.17 10.25
CA LEU A 258 0.49 18.26 10.30
C LEU A 258 0.10 19.48 9.48
N ARG A 259 -0.53 19.27 8.32
CA ARG A 259 -1.08 20.37 7.51
C ARG A 259 -2.28 21.00 8.18
N GLU A 260 -3.15 20.21 8.79
CA GLU A 260 -4.32 20.67 9.55
C GLU A 260 -3.90 21.47 10.81
N THR A 261 -2.84 21.04 11.49
CA THR A 261 -2.26 21.71 12.66
C THR A 261 -1.27 22.81 12.31
N LYS A 262 -1.00 23.04 11.01
CA LYS A 262 -0.02 24.03 10.50
C LYS A 262 1.42 23.84 11.01
N THR A 263 1.80 22.62 11.36
CA THR A 263 3.16 22.26 11.85
C THR A 263 3.99 21.51 10.80
N TYR A 264 3.51 21.47 9.55
CA TYR A 264 4.15 20.75 8.44
C TYR A 264 5.59 21.22 8.13
N GLU A 265 5.87 22.52 8.26
CA GLU A 265 7.21 23.06 7.96
C GLU A 265 8.28 22.52 8.92
N LEU A 266 7.95 22.40 10.22
CA LEU A 266 8.82 21.81 11.25
C LEU A 266 9.17 20.35 10.95
N LEU A 267 8.28 19.62 10.27
CA LEU A 267 8.50 18.22 9.89
C LEU A 267 9.37 18.10 8.64
N HIS A 268 9.29 19.03 7.70
CA HIS A 268 10.16 19.03 6.52
C HIS A 268 11.62 19.23 6.93
N GLU A 269 11.87 20.13 7.89
CA GLU A 269 13.15 20.26 8.56
C GLU A 269 13.54 18.97 9.29
N PHE A 270 12.61 18.31 10.00
CA PHE A 270 12.90 17.04 10.67
C PHE A 270 13.23 15.87 9.72
N PHE A 271 12.55 15.75 8.57
CA PHE A 271 12.80 14.73 7.55
C PHE A 271 14.14 14.94 6.84
N ALA A 272 14.58 16.19 6.70
CA ALA A 272 15.93 16.50 6.23
C ALA A 272 17.01 15.86 7.11
N LEU A 273 16.70 15.62 8.39
CA LEU A 273 17.64 15.27 9.45
C LEU A 273 17.64 13.80 9.83
N ARG A 274 16.50 13.11 9.66
CA ARG A 274 16.31 11.75 10.19
C ARG A 274 15.55 10.87 9.22
N SER A 275 16.15 9.72 8.88
CA SER A 275 15.42 8.61 8.27
C SER A 275 14.31 8.11 9.21
N ILE A 276 13.17 7.69 8.64
CA ILE A 276 11.94 7.27 9.35
C ILE A 276 12.21 6.26 10.50
N ASP A 277 13.20 5.39 10.34
CA ASP A 277 13.60 4.36 11.32
C ASP A 277 14.01 4.90 12.71
N SER A 278 14.18 6.22 12.84
CA SER A 278 14.57 6.89 14.08
C SER A 278 13.40 7.40 14.92
N LEU A 279 12.17 7.41 14.38
CA LEU A 279 10.97 7.82 15.13
C LEU A 279 10.56 6.78 16.19
N ASP A 280 10.65 5.48 15.88
CA ASP A 280 10.37 4.41 16.86
C ASP A 280 11.38 4.39 18.02
N ARG A 281 12.60 4.91 17.78
CA ARG A 281 13.68 4.98 18.78
C ARG A 281 13.62 6.21 19.69
N LEU A 282 12.78 7.21 19.39
CA LEU A 282 12.60 8.39 20.26
C LEU A 282 11.99 8.03 21.62
N SER A 283 11.20 6.96 21.68
CA SER A 283 10.65 6.43 22.95
C SER A 283 11.75 5.96 23.93
N ALA A 284 12.91 5.54 23.42
CA ALA A 284 14.07 5.12 24.22
C ALA A 284 14.95 6.30 24.66
N VAL A 285 14.81 7.48 24.05
CA VAL A 285 15.64 8.66 24.37
C VAL A 285 15.14 9.37 25.63
N SER A 286 13.85 9.28 25.96
CA SER A 286 13.29 9.89 27.20
C SER A 286 13.85 9.29 28.49
N THR A 287 14.51 8.12 28.42
CA THR A 287 15.07 7.40 29.57
C THR A 287 16.57 7.59 29.78
N MET A 288 17.27 8.32 28.90
CA MET A 288 18.74 8.46 28.94
C MET A 288 19.25 9.86 29.34
N THR A 289 18.42 10.72 29.93
CA THR A 289 18.79 12.08 30.40
C THR A 289 19.76 12.12 31.60
N SER A 290 20.39 11.00 31.97
CA SER A 290 21.45 11.01 32.98
C SER A 290 22.64 10.18 32.52
N THR A 291 23.83 10.76 32.65
CA THR A 291 25.18 10.18 32.50
C THR A 291 25.85 10.30 31.12
N SER A 292 26.60 11.38 30.91
CA SER A 292 28.05 11.34 31.14
C SER A 292 28.70 12.71 30.83
N ARG A 293 29.30 13.34 31.85
CA ARG A 293 30.33 14.38 31.67
C ARG A 293 31.62 13.71 31.23
N ALA A 294 32.16 14.05 30.06
CA ALA A 294 33.50 13.65 29.63
C ALA A 294 34.43 14.86 29.60
N ARG A 295 35.62 14.70 30.20
CA ARG A 295 36.65 15.73 30.39
C ARG A 295 37.32 16.15 29.08
N ALA A 296 37.71 17.43 29.07
CA ALA A 296 38.32 18.21 28.00
C ALA A 296 39.70 17.72 27.56
N CYS A 297 40.02 17.95 26.29
CA CYS A 297 41.38 17.99 25.76
C CYS A 297 41.52 19.30 24.98
N GLU A 298 42.14 20.28 25.62
CA GLU A 298 42.39 21.62 25.08
C GLU A 298 43.35 21.53 23.89
N ASP A 299 42.88 21.90 22.69
CA ASP A 299 43.64 22.69 21.69
C ASP A 299 42.95 22.88 20.33
N CYS A 300 41.73 22.37 20.10
CA CYS A 300 40.93 22.69 18.90
C CYS A 300 39.39 22.77 19.12
N GLU A 301 38.90 22.75 20.37
CA GLU A 301 37.49 22.43 20.67
C GLU A 301 36.52 23.65 20.73
N GLY A 302 37.01 24.89 20.74
CA GLY A 302 36.15 26.08 20.96
C GLY A 302 35.02 26.27 19.94
N THR A 303 35.26 25.96 18.67
CA THR A 303 34.26 26.07 17.59
C THR A 303 33.31 24.87 17.53
N CYS A 304 33.74 23.68 17.97
CA CYS A 304 32.89 22.48 17.99
C CYS A 304 31.95 22.44 19.20
N GLU A 305 32.32 23.03 20.35
CA GLU A 305 31.44 23.08 21.53
C GLU A 305 30.21 23.97 21.32
N GLY A 306 30.35 25.11 20.62
CA GLY A 306 29.23 25.99 20.29
C GLY A 306 28.21 25.29 19.40
N ILE A 307 28.69 24.59 18.35
CA ILE A 307 27.86 23.79 17.45
C ILE A 307 27.19 22.63 18.20
N ASN A 308 27.91 21.93 19.07
CA ASN A 308 27.33 20.84 19.87
C ASN A 308 26.25 21.35 20.84
N ARG A 309 26.43 22.53 21.44
CA ARG A 309 25.41 23.16 22.31
C ARG A 309 24.19 23.65 21.53
N ALA A 310 24.37 24.28 20.38
CA ALA A 310 23.28 24.68 19.49
C ALA A 310 22.51 23.46 18.98
N LYS A 311 23.24 22.38 18.67
CA LYS A 311 22.69 21.08 18.27
C LYS A 311 21.85 20.44 19.38
N GLU A 312 22.33 20.40 20.62
CA GLU A 312 21.56 19.88 21.76
C GLU A 312 20.31 20.73 22.04
N ALA A 313 20.41 22.06 21.99
CA ALA A 313 19.27 22.96 22.21
C ALA A 313 18.18 22.80 21.13
N PHE A 314 18.56 22.75 19.85
CA PHE A 314 17.65 22.48 18.75
C PHE A 314 17.00 21.09 18.89
N TYR A 315 17.75 20.07 19.31
CA TYR A 315 17.18 18.74 19.54
C TYR A 315 16.17 18.71 20.66
N ASP A 316 16.44 19.36 21.79
CA ASP A 316 15.50 19.41 22.90
C ASP A 316 14.20 20.13 22.48
N GLU A 317 14.32 21.19 21.69
CA GLU A 317 13.17 21.92 21.16
C GLU A 317 12.37 21.08 20.13
N ALA A 318 13.04 20.41 19.20
CA ALA A 318 12.39 19.54 18.22
C ALA A 318 11.74 18.30 18.86
N VAL A 319 12.40 17.66 19.83
CA VAL A 319 11.86 16.52 20.59
C VAL A 319 10.65 16.96 21.41
N LYS A 320 10.70 18.14 22.03
CA LYS A 320 9.57 18.72 22.75
C LYS A 320 8.40 19.02 21.82
N ALA A 321 8.65 19.65 20.67
CA ALA A 321 7.62 19.94 19.67
C ALA A 321 6.97 18.66 19.12
N ILE A 322 7.77 17.63 18.81
CA ILE A 322 7.26 16.31 18.38
C ILE A 322 6.51 15.62 19.53
N GLY A 323 6.98 15.72 20.77
CA GLY A 323 6.32 15.14 21.93
C GLY A 323 4.99 15.82 22.30
N GLU A 324 4.87 17.12 22.06
CA GLU A 324 3.61 17.88 22.16
C GLU A 324 2.67 17.52 21.02
N MET A 325 3.17 17.42 19.79
CA MET A 325 2.41 16.94 18.63
C MET A 325 1.88 15.52 18.85
N VAL A 326 2.73 14.58 19.28
CA VAL A 326 2.34 13.19 19.55
C VAL A 326 1.29 13.12 20.66
N ARG A 327 1.40 13.93 21.72
CA ARG A 327 0.36 14.01 22.76
C ARG A 327 -0.94 14.60 22.22
N GLY A 328 -0.87 15.66 21.43
CA GLY A 328 -2.05 16.24 20.76
C GLY A 328 -2.71 15.27 19.77
N CYS A 329 -1.92 14.38 19.16
CA CYS A 329 -2.37 13.34 18.24
C CYS A 329 -2.76 12.03 18.92
N ALA A 330 -2.45 11.83 20.21
CA ALA A 330 -2.70 10.56 20.91
C ALA A 330 -4.20 10.26 21.03
N GLU A 331 -5.04 11.29 21.02
CA GLU A 331 -6.50 11.18 21.04
C GLU A 331 -7.12 11.15 19.62
N ASP A 332 -6.33 11.37 18.57
CA ASP A 332 -6.84 11.36 17.19
C ASP A 332 -7.08 9.93 16.70
N GLU A 333 -8.32 9.65 16.32
CA GLU A 333 -8.78 8.34 15.88
C GLU A 333 -8.00 7.77 14.68
N ARG A 334 -7.33 8.63 13.88
CA ARG A 334 -6.48 8.20 12.75
C ARG A 334 -5.29 7.36 13.21
N PHE A 335 -4.78 7.56 14.42
CA PHE A 335 -3.62 6.82 14.94
C PHE A 335 -3.97 5.52 15.68
N LEU A 336 -5.27 5.21 15.84
CA LEU A 336 -5.70 3.91 16.35
C LEU A 336 -5.24 2.76 15.44
N PRO A 337 -5.04 1.53 15.97
CA PRO A 337 -4.75 0.36 15.16
C PRO A 337 -5.78 0.18 14.03
N LEU A 338 -5.32 -0.17 12.82
CA LEU A 338 -6.18 -0.16 11.63
C LEU A 338 -7.35 -1.15 11.70
N ASN A 339 -7.19 -2.29 12.36
CA ASN A 339 -8.26 -3.25 12.63
C ASN A 339 -9.27 -2.68 13.61
N THR A 340 -8.82 -1.91 14.61
CA THR A 340 -9.72 -1.22 15.53
C THR A 340 -10.51 -0.17 14.78
N ARG A 341 -9.85 0.68 13.98
CA ARG A 341 -10.49 1.64 13.07
C ARG A 341 -11.49 0.95 12.15
N LEU A 342 -11.11 -0.15 11.50
CA LEU A 342 -11.99 -0.94 10.63
C LEU A 342 -13.19 -1.52 11.40
N ARG A 343 -13.10 -1.86 12.69
CA ARG A 343 -14.23 -2.35 13.49
C ARG A 343 -15.17 -1.23 13.91
N VAL A 344 -14.65 -0.09 14.35
CA VAL A 344 -15.44 1.04 14.83
C VAL A 344 -15.95 1.95 13.71
N TYR A 345 -15.41 1.82 12.49
CA TYR A 345 -15.73 2.68 11.36
C TYR A 345 -17.24 2.87 11.15
N ARG A 346 -17.62 4.15 11.05
CA ARG A 346 -18.94 4.66 10.72
C ARG A 346 -18.88 5.32 9.34
N ASP A 347 -19.82 4.97 8.47
CA ASP A 347 -19.88 5.47 7.11
C ASP A 347 -20.81 6.68 7.01
N ASP A 348 -20.31 7.84 7.43
CA ASP A 348 -21.11 9.06 7.55
C ASP A 348 -21.39 9.73 6.20
N ASP A 349 -20.71 9.33 5.12
CA ASP A 349 -20.89 9.86 3.77
C ASP A 349 -22.12 9.30 3.03
N VAL A 350 -22.85 8.35 3.63
CA VAL A 350 -23.99 7.69 2.96
C VAL A 350 -25.24 8.57 3.03
N ASP A 351 -25.96 8.73 1.92
CA ASP A 351 -27.24 9.44 1.88
C ASP A 351 -28.29 8.69 2.72
N GLY A 352 -29.11 9.43 3.47
CA GLY A 352 -29.97 8.89 4.51
C GLY A 352 -30.96 7.80 4.05
N ILE A 353 -31.65 8.01 2.93
CA ILE A 353 -32.62 7.00 2.41
C ILE A 353 -31.90 5.97 1.53
N LEU A 354 -30.85 6.37 0.81
CA LEU A 354 -30.06 5.42 0.00
C LEU A 354 -29.34 4.41 0.88
N ALA A 355 -29.07 4.73 2.15
CA ALA A 355 -28.54 3.80 3.13
C ALA A 355 -29.34 2.50 3.28
N LEU A 356 -30.65 2.50 2.96
CA LEU A 356 -31.52 1.33 3.01
C LEU A 356 -31.32 0.38 1.82
N ARG A 357 -30.61 0.80 0.77
CA ARG A 357 -30.37 0.02 -0.44
C ARG A 357 -28.88 -0.33 -0.65
N SER A 358 -28.01 0.00 0.30
CA SER A 358 -26.58 -0.23 0.12
C SER A 358 -26.20 -1.71 0.17
N SER A 359 -25.05 -2.08 -0.40
CA SER A 359 -24.46 -3.42 -0.25
C SER A 359 -24.18 -3.81 1.21
N ASN A 360 -24.22 -2.85 2.14
CA ASN A 360 -24.10 -3.05 3.58
C ASN A 360 -25.28 -2.39 4.33
N ALA A 361 -26.48 -2.47 3.75
CA ALA A 361 -27.66 -1.70 4.18
C ALA A 361 -27.99 -1.82 5.67
N LEU A 362 -27.66 -2.94 6.30
CA LEU A 362 -27.89 -3.14 7.73
C LEU A 362 -27.04 -2.21 8.60
N GLU A 363 -25.76 -2.01 8.26
CA GLU A 363 -24.88 -1.13 9.04
C GLU A 363 -25.14 0.34 8.68
N THR A 364 -25.31 0.64 7.40
CA THR A 364 -25.49 2.03 6.93
C THR A 364 -26.85 2.59 7.33
N ALA A 365 -27.92 1.79 7.30
CA ALA A 365 -29.25 2.23 7.73
C ALA A 365 -29.26 2.62 9.22
N LEU A 366 -28.55 1.87 10.06
CA LEU A 366 -28.46 2.13 11.50
C LEU A 366 -27.71 3.43 11.83
N LEU A 367 -26.97 4.01 10.88
CA LEU A 367 -26.27 5.29 11.08
C LEU A 367 -27.12 6.51 10.73
N LYS A 368 -28.22 6.34 9.99
CA LYS A 368 -28.94 7.45 9.37
C LYS A 368 -30.32 7.62 9.97
N THR A 369 -30.63 8.82 10.46
CA THR A 369 -31.90 9.13 11.14
C THR A 369 -33.13 8.68 10.35
N PRO A 370 -33.28 8.97 9.03
CA PRO A 370 -34.47 8.53 8.29
C PRO A 370 -34.63 7.00 8.28
N ALA A 371 -33.52 6.28 8.14
CA ALA A 371 -33.50 4.83 8.14
C ALA A 371 -33.71 4.25 9.55
N GLN A 372 -33.13 4.86 10.60
CA GLN A 372 -33.40 4.53 12.00
C GLN A 372 -34.89 4.68 12.34
N CYS A 373 -35.55 5.74 11.87
CA CYS A 373 -37.00 5.93 12.05
C CYS A 373 -37.80 4.79 11.41
N CYS A 374 -37.40 4.32 10.22
CA CYS A 374 -38.03 3.19 9.55
C CYS A 374 -37.85 1.88 10.36
N ILE A 375 -36.65 1.64 10.91
CA ILE A 375 -36.36 0.47 11.77
C ILE A 375 -37.14 0.55 13.09
N ALA A 376 -37.20 1.74 13.70
CA ALA A 376 -37.96 1.96 14.92
C ALA A 376 -39.47 1.77 14.70
N PHE A 377 -39.99 2.25 13.57
CA PHE A 377 -41.38 2.05 13.15
C PHE A 377 -41.71 0.56 13.03
N GLU A 378 -40.87 -0.23 12.35
CA GLU A 378 -41.00 -1.69 12.31
C GLU A 378 -40.96 -2.31 13.70
N GLY A 379 -40.03 -1.87 14.55
CA GLY A 379 -39.96 -2.32 15.95
C GLY A 379 -41.26 -2.07 16.72
N VAL A 380 -41.84 -0.88 16.59
CA VAL A 380 -43.11 -0.49 17.24
C VAL A 380 -44.28 -1.32 16.70
N ILE A 381 -44.34 -1.57 15.38
CA ILE A 381 -45.38 -2.43 14.79
C ILE A 381 -45.32 -3.83 15.41
N GLN A 382 -44.12 -4.40 15.57
CA GLN A 382 -43.97 -5.73 16.18
C GLN A 382 -44.41 -5.75 17.65
N LEU A 383 -44.14 -4.68 18.42
CA LEU A 383 -44.63 -4.55 19.80
C LEU A 383 -46.17 -4.46 19.84
N LEU A 384 -46.77 -3.66 18.96
CA LEU A 384 -48.24 -3.55 18.86
C LEU A 384 -48.87 -4.89 18.47
N PHE A 385 -48.26 -5.61 17.54
CA PHE A 385 -48.71 -6.95 17.16
C PHE A 385 -48.65 -7.91 18.34
N GLY A 386 -47.54 -7.91 19.10
CA GLY A 386 -47.41 -8.69 20.33
C GLY A 386 -48.51 -8.36 21.36
N ALA A 387 -48.83 -7.07 21.55
CA ALA A 387 -49.89 -6.65 22.48
C ALA A 387 -51.27 -7.15 22.05
N VAL A 388 -51.61 -7.03 20.76
CA VAL A 388 -52.86 -7.56 20.20
C VAL A 388 -52.94 -9.08 20.34
N MET A 389 -51.84 -9.80 20.09
CA MET A 389 -51.82 -11.25 20.28
C MET A 389 -52.03 -11.63 21.75
N VAL A 390 -51.36 -10.96 22.70
CA VAL A 390 -51.56 -11.20 24.13
C VAL A 390 -53.01 -10.92 24.54
N GLN A 391 -53.61 -9.83 24.06
CA GLN A 391 -55.02 -9.54 24.32
C GLN A 391 -55.92 -10.70 23.87
N ARG A 392 -55.73 -11.19 22.64
CA ARG A 392 -56.49 -12.35 22.12
C ARG A 392 -56.24 -13.64 22.89
N MET A 393 -55.05 -13.80 23.46
CA MET A 393 -54.76 -14.93 24.32
C MET A 393 -55.54 -14.83 25.63
N LEU A 394 -55.63 -13.64 26.23
CA LEU A 394 -56.36 -13.38 27.48
C LEU A 394 -57.88 -13.51 27.30
N GLU A 395 -58.42 -13.20 26.11
CA GLU A 395 -59.83 -13.37 25.75
C GLU A 395 -60.24 -14.86 25.54
N GLY A 396 -59.30 -15.81 25.68
CA GLY A 396 -59.58 -17.14 26.21
C GLY A 396 -59.90 -18.28 25.24
N THR A 397 -60.10 -18.02 23.94
CA THR A 397 -60.45 -19.07 22.95
C THR A 397 -59.33 -19.38 21.96
N SER A 398 -58.39 -18.46 21.75
CA SER A 398 -57.41 -18.57 20.66
C SER A 398 -56.20 -19.46 20.98
N ILE A 399 -55.88 -19.70 22.26
CA ILE A 399 -54.67 -20.44 22.70
C ILE A 399 -54.81 -21.96 22.69
N TRP A 400 -56.04 -22.45 22.60
CA TRP A 400 -56.31 -23.88 22.65
C TRP A 400 -56.22 -24.49 21.25
N ILE A 401 -55.75 -25.73 21.17
CA ILE A 401 -55.85 -26.50 19.93
C ILE A 401 -57.32 -26.77 19.67
N THR A 402 -57.80 -26.36 18.49
CA THR A 402 -59.18 -26.58 18.05
C THR A 402 -59.27 -27.79 17.12
N ASP A 403 -60.37 -28.53 17.20
CA ASP A 403 -60.72 -29.56 16.23
C ASP A 403 -61.10 -28.87 14.91
N PRO A 404 -60.44 -29.21 13.78
CA PRO A 404 -60.74 -28.58 12.50
C PRO A 404 -62.13 -28.86 11.95
N ALA A 405 -62.80 -29.93 12.39
CA ALA A 405 -64.16 -30.26 11.95
C ALA A 405 -65.24 -29.47 12.69
N THR A 406 -65.06 -29.25 14.00
CA THR A 406 -66.07 -28.61 14.87
C THR A 406 -65.72 -27.18 15.25
N ASN A 407 -64.45 -26.77 15.06
CA ASN A 407 -63.87 -25.51 15.54
C ASN A 407 -63.97 -25.32 17.07
N GLU A 408 -64.22 -26.39 17.82
CA GLU A 408 -64.25 -26.40 19.28
C GLU A 408 -62.89 -26.78 19.85
N SER A 409 -62.58 -26.36 21.09
CA SER A 409 -61.34 -26.72 21.76
C SER A 409 -61.30 -28.23 22.06
N LEU A 410 -60.22 -28.92 21.69
CA LEU A 410 -60.03 -30.33 22.04
C LEU A 410 -60.13 -30.55 23.55
N THR A 411 -60.71 -31.68 23.96
CA THR A 411 -60.78 -32.11 25.37
C THR A 411 -59.90 -33.34 25.59
N PRO A 412 -58.96 -33.33 26.56
CA PRO A 412 -58.60 -32.22 27.45
C PRO A 412 -57.94 -31.06 26.70
N ARG A 413 -58.21 -29.84 27.18
CA ARG A 413 -57.70 -28.59 26.60
C ARG A 413 -56.18 -28.62 26.54
N THR A 414 -55.64 -28.63 25.34
CA THR A 414 -54.19 -28.60 25.08
C THR A 414 -53.83 -27.24 24.52
N VAL A 415 -52.79 -26.61 25.08
CA VAL A 415 -52.32 -25.29 24.65
C VAL A 415 -51.53 -25.44 23.35
N GLN A 416 -51.83 -24.59 22.37
CA GLN A 416 -51.05 -24.47 21.16
C GLN A 416 -49.79 -23.62 21.43
N VAL A 417 -48.65 -24.29 21.56
CA VAL A 417 -47.37 -23.67 21.97
C VAL A 417 -46.91 -22.63 20.96
N SER A 418 -47.13 -22.84 19.65
CA SER A 418 -46.80 -21.83 18.64
C SER A 418 -47.50 -20.50 18.89
N LYS A 419 -48.79 -20.47 19.18
CA LYS A 419 -49.53 -19.21 19.41
C LYS A 419 -49.04 -18.45 20.64
N VAL A 420 -48.66 -19.17 21.70
CA VAL A 420 -48.07 -18.57 22.91
C VAL A 420 -46.70 -17.96 22.60
N ILE A 421 -45.86 -18.73 21.92
CA ILE A 421 -44.50 -18.31 21.56
C ILE A 421 -44.54 -17.15 20.57
N ASP A 422 -45.52 -17.10 19.66
CA ASP A 422 -45.65 -16.05 18.64
C ASP A 422 -45.84 -14.65 19.25
N SER A 423 -46.64 -14.54 20.31
CA SER A 423 -46.80 -13.31 21.08
C SER A 423 -45.48 -12.85 21.67
N PHE A 424 -44.74 -13.77 22.31
CA PHE A 424 -43.42 -13.49 22.88
C PHE A 424 -42.41 -13.08 21.80
N LEU A 425 -42.43 -13.77 20.66
CA LEU A 425 -41.54 -13.50 19.53
C LEU A 425 -41.80 -12.12 18.91
N ALA A 426 -43.04 -11.65 18.88
CA ALA A 426 -43.36 -10.30 18.41
C ALA A 426 -42.75 -9.23 19.33
N PHE A 427 -42.87 -9.39 20.65
CA PHE A 427 -42.19 -8.51 21.62
C PHE A 427 -40.67 -8.59 21.51
N LEU A 428 -40.13 -9.79 21.32
CA LEU A 428 -38.70 -10.02 21.16
C LEU A 428 -38.19 -9.35 19.87
N TRP A 429 -38.90 -9.45 18.75
CA TRP A 429 -38.57 -8.74 17.51
C TRP A 429 -38.53 -7.23 17.72
N GLY A 430 -39.58 -6.67 18.31
CA GLY A 430 -39.71 -5.23 18.51
C GLY A 430 -38.63 -4.65 19.42
N THR A 431 -38.38 -5.31 20.56
CA THR A 431 -37.31 -4.92 21.49
C THR A 431 -35.93 -5.05 20.87
N LEU A 432 -35.67 -6.10 20.09
CA LEU A 432 -34.37 -6.31 19.46
C LEU A 432 -34.08 -5.30 18.36
N TYR A 433 -35.07 -4.90 17.55
CA TYR A 433 -34.90 -3.80 16.58
C TYR A 433 -34.50 -2.48 17.26
N LEU A 434 -35.18 -2.12 18.35
CA LEU A 434 -34.85 -0.91 19.13
C LEU A 434 -33.48 -1.03 19.80
N SER A 435 -33.16 -2.22 20.34
CA SER A 435 -31.86 -2.48 20.95
C SER A 435 -30.70 -2.34 19.96
N ALA A 436 -30.92 -2.65 18.67
CA ALA A 436 -29.91 -2.47 17.64
C ALA A 436 -29.63 -0.98 17.37
N ILE A 437 -30.64 -0.12 17.40
CA ILE A 437 -30.46 1.34 17.29
C ILE A 437 -29.65 1.87 18.47
N VAL A 438 -29.99 1.46 19.69
CA VAL A 438 -29.24 1.81 20.92
C VAL A 438 -27.81 1.29 20.85
N THR A 439 -27.62 0.03 20.46
CA THR A 439 -26.29 -0.59 20.31
C THR A 439 -25.46 0.15 19.25
N CYS A 440 -26.06 0.61 18.16
CA CYS A 440 -25.35 1.38 17.15
C CYS A 440 -24.83 2.70 17.71
N ARG A 441 -25.63 3.37 18.56
CA ARG A 441 -25.29 4.65 19.18
C ARG A 441 -24.15 4.52 20.20
N TYR A 442 -24.23 3.55 21.09
CA TYR A 442 -23.30 3.38 22.22
C TYR A 442 -22.15 2.38 22.00
N SER A 443 -22.22 1.57 20.94
CA SER A 443 -21.16 0.63 20.56
C SER A 443 -20.77 0.87 19.09
N THR A 444 -20.87 -0.14 18.22
CA THR A 444 -20.48 -0.04 16.82
C THR A 444 -21.62 -0.47 15.89
N PRO A 445 -21.67 0.06 14.64
CA PRO A 445 -22.63 -0.40 13.64
C PRO A 445 -22.53 -1.91 13.36
N LEU A 446 -21.32 -2.46 13.45
CA LEU A 446 -21.07 -3.89 13.30
C LEU A 446 -21.74 -4.71 14.40
N ASN A 447 -21.65 -4.28 15.66
CA ASN A 447 -22.32 -4.96 16.77
C ASN A 447 -23.85 -4.85 16.64
N ALA A 448 -24.35 -3.69 16.27
CA ALA A 448 -25.79 -3.50 16.01
C ALA A 448 -26.31 -4.42 14.90
N LYS A 449 -25.56 -4.59 13.80
CA LYS A 449 -25.88 -5.59 12.77
C LYS A 449 -25.85 -7.02 13.32
N ARG A 450 -24.88 -7.39 14.16
CA ARG A 450 -24.84 -8.71 14.80
C ARG A 450 -26.07 -8.95 15.67
N VAL A 451 -26.53 -7.94 16.39
CA VAL A 451 -27.79 -8.00 17.15
C VAL A 451 -28.94 -8.28 16.19
N LEU A 452 -29.13 -7.49 15.13
CA LEU A 452 -30.22 -7.70 14.15
C LEU A 452 -30.20 -9.10 13.50
N VAL A 453 -29.03 -9.54 13.02
CA VAL A 453 -28.86 -10.84 12.37
C VAL A 453 -29.05 -11.99 13.35
N GLY A 454 -28.48 -11.88 14.56
CA GLY A 454 -28.63 -12.87 15.62
C GLY A 454 -30.09 -13.00 16.06
N SER A 455 -30.81 -11.88 16.14
CA SER A 455 -32.24 -11.83 16.45
C SER A 455 -33.05 -12.61 15.43
N GLY A 456 -32.85 -12.36 14.13
CA GLY A 456 -33.55 -13.09 13.07
C GLY A 456 -33.31 -14.60 13.12
N HIS A 457 -32.06 -15.03 13.37
CA HIS A 457 -31.73 -16.46 13.54
C HIS A 457 -32.39 -17.07 14.78
N LEU A 458 -32.32 -16.40 15.93
CA LEU A 458 -32.96 -16.84 17.16
C LEU A 458 -34.46 -17.06 16.95
N ILE A 459 -35.11 -16.18 16.21
CA ILE A 459 -36.55 -16.24 15.98
C ILE A 459 -36.93 -17.39 15.05
N VAL A 460 -36.13 -17.66 14.01
CA VAL A 460 -36.31 -18.87 13.18
C VAL A 460 -36.21 -20.13 14.03
N TRP A 461 -35.19 -20.22 14.89
CA TRP A 461 -35.03 -21.38 15.77
C TRP A 461 -36.20 -21.55 16.73
N LEU A 462 -36.63 -20.48 17.37
CA LEU A 462 -37.79 -20.52 18.29
C LEU A 462 -39.08 -20.90 17.56
N LYS A 463 -39.28 -20.47 16.31
CA LYS A 463 -40.41 -20.89 15.47
C LYS A 463 -40.35 -22.36 15.06
N ILE A 464 -39.16 -22.88 14.74
CA ILE A 464 -38.98 -24.30 14.43
C ILE A 464 -39.28 -25.14 15.67
N ILE A 465 -38.77 -24.73 16.83
CA ILE A 465 -39.01 -25.41 18.12
C ILE A 465 -40.50 -25.37 18.46
N SER A 466 -41.17 -24.23 18.30
CA SER A 466 -42.60 -24.10 18.61
C SER A 466 -43.47 -24.96 17.68
N LEU A 467 -43.16 -25.00 16.38
CA LEU A 467 -43.81 -25.87 15.42
C LEU A 467 -43.60 -27.35 15.75
N THR A 468 -42.38 -27.73 16.10
CA THR A 468 -42.05 -29.12 16.46
C THR A 468 -42.79 -29.54 17.73
N SER A 469 -42.93 -28.63 18.71
CA SER A 469 -43.72 -28.86 19.92
C SER A 469 -45.20 -29.07 19.60
N ASP A 470 -45.80 -28.20 18.80
CA ASP A 470 -47.19 -28.37 18.33
C ASP A 470 -47.33 -29.69 17.58
N PHE A 471 -46.31 -30.08 16.80
CA PHE A 471 -46.30 -31.33 16.07
C PHE A 471 -46.35 -32.56 17.00
N ILE A 472 -45.44 -32.62 17.96
CA ILE A 472 -45.37 -33.70 18.94
C ILE A 472 -46.67 -33.80 19.76
N GLN A 473 -47.30 -32.66 20.08
CA GLN A 473 -48.57 -32.63 20.82
C GLN A 473 -49.75 -33.22 20.03
N PHE A 474 -49.76 -33.06 18.70
CA PHE A 474 -50.85 -33.52 17.84
C PHE A 474 -50.75 -35.03 17.52
N ASP A 475 -49.53 -35.53 17.30
CA ASP A 475 -49.25 -36.93 16.93
C ASP A 475 -49.55 -37.93 18.07
N ALA A 476 -49.49 -37.49 19.32
CA ALA A 476 -49.66 -38.35 20.48
C ALA A 476 -51.11 -38.81 20.76
N LYS A 477 -52.15 -38.22 20.14
CA LYS A 477 -53.55 -38.55 20.45
C LYS A 477 -54.51 -38.67 19.26
N HIS A 478 -54.27 -38.02 18.11
CA HIS A 478 -55.24 -37.98 17.00
C HIS A 478 -54.57 -37.96 15.61
N ALA A 479 -54.03 -39.10 15.17
CA ALA A 479 -53.26 -39.23 13.93
C ALA A 479 -54.04 -39.06 12.60
N VAL A 480 -55.38 -38.89 12.62
CA VAL A 480 -56.21 -39.03 11.40
C VAL A 480 -56.57 -37.68 10.73
N SER A 481 -56.41 -36.54 11.40
CA SER A 481 -56.82 -35.25 10.81
C SER A 481 -55.96 -34.09 11.29
N TRP A 482 -54.70 -34.05 10.84
CA TRP A 482 -53.97 -32.79 10.92
C TRP A 482 -54.64 -31.77 10.00
N PRO A 483 -55.06 -30.60 10.49
CA PRO A 483 -55.47 -29.54 9.60
C PRO A 483 -54.28 -29.12 8.75
N THR A 484 -54.34 -29.46 7.46
CA THR A 484 -53.42 -29.02 6.40
C THR A 484 -53.18 -27.50 6.42
N GLY A 485 -54.09 -26.71 6.99
CA GLY A 485 -53.97 -25.26 7.15
C GLY A 485 -52.98 -24.76 8.22
N ILE A 486 -52.83 -25.45 9.37
CA ILE A 486 -52.00 -24.95 10.48
C ILE A 486 -50.52 -25.12 10.15
N GLY A 487 -50.11 -26.34 9.73
CA GLY A 487 -48.73 -26.62 9.33
C GLY A 487 -48.28 -25.77 8.13
N LEU A 488 -49.17 -25.52 7.17
CA LEU A 488 -48.88 -24.70 5.99
C LEU A 488 -48.60 -23.24 6.37
N SER A 489 -49.38 -22.64 7.27
CA SER A 489 -49.20 -21.23 7.68
C SER A 489 -47.84 -20.98 8.37
N SER A 490 -47.45 -21.88 9.27
CA SER A 490 -46.18 -21.79 9.99
C SER A 490 -44.99 -22.14 9.09
N PHE A 491 -45.15 -23.08 8.16
CA PHE A 491 -44.15 -23.36 7.13
C PHE A 491 -43.92 -22.13 6.23
N ILE A 492 -45.00 -21.48 5.75
CA ILE A 492 -44.91 -20.25 4.96
C ILE A 492 -44.16 -19.17 5.75
N LEU A 493 -44.45 -19.00 7.03
CA LEU A 493 -43.75 -18.03 7.87
C LEU A 493 -42.26 -18.35 8.01
N ILE A 494 -41.90 -19.60 8.29
CA ILE A 494 -40.48 -20.05 8.36
C ILE A 494 -39.79 -19.81 7.01
N ALA A 495 -40.46 -20.10 5.89
CA ALA A 495 -39.94 -19.83 4.55
C ALA A 495 -39.72 -18.33 4.33
N CYS A 496 -40.69 -17.48 4.68
CA CYS A 496 -40.59 -16.03 4.58
C CYS A 496 -39.43 -15.47 5.41
N VAL A 497 -39.28 -15.89 6.68
CA VAL A 497 -38.18 -15.44 7.53
C VAL A 497 -36.83 -15.97 7.01
N SER A 498 -36.79 -17.20 6.51
CA SER A 498 -35.59 -17.77 5.86
C SER A 498 -35.21 -17.00 4.60
N ILE A 499 -36.18 -16.56 3.81
CA ILE A 499 -35.99 -15.69 2.65
C ILE A 499 -35.43 -14.34 3.11
N VAL A 500 -36.01 -13.70 4.13
CA VAL A 500 -35.47 -12.45 4.71
C VAL A 500 -34.03 -12.63 5.18
N LEU A 501 -33.73 -13.72 5.90
CA LEU A 501 -32.37 -14.06 6.33
C LEU A 501 -31.43 -14.27 5.14
N TYR A 502 -31.89 -14.91 4.06
CA TYR A 502 -31.11 -15.03 2.83
C TYR A 502 -30.75 -13.64 2.27
N PHE A 503 -31.70 -12.72 2.17
CA PHE A 503 -31.42 -11.35 1.74
C PHE A 503 -30.46 -10.63 2.70
N VAL A 504 -30.65 -10.76 4.01
CA VAL A 504 -29.79 -10.20 5.06
C VAL A 504 -28.34 -10.73 4.98
N HIS A 505 -28.13 -11.99 4.60
CA HIS A 505 -26.78 -12.59 4.52
C HIS A 505 -26.11 -12.43 3.15
N PHE A 506 -26.88 -12.43 2.07
CA PHE A 506 -26.34 -12.56 0.71
C PHE A 506 -26.71 -11.39 -0.23
N MET A 507 -27.82 -10.69 0.00
CA MET A 507 -28.35 -9.65 -0.90
C MET A 507 -28.85 -8.43 -0.11
N GLN A 508 -27.97 -7.86 0.73
CA GLN A 508 -28.32 -6.83 1.73
C GLN A 508 -28.99 -5.59 1.15
N HIS A 509 -28.68 -5.23 -0.09
CA HIS A 509 -29.27 -4.09 -0.80
C HIS A 509 -30.78 -4.21 -1.03
N TYR A 510 -31.36 -5.41 -0.91
CA TYR A 510 -32.81 -5.62 -0.96
C TYR A 510 -33.43 -5.95 0.39
N ALA A 511 -32.64 -6.07 1.47
CA ALA A 511 -33.11 -6.59 2.74
C ALA A 511 -34.30 -5.78 3.29
N TRP A 512 -34.19 -4.45 3.32
CA TRP A 512 -35.26 -3.59 3.83
C TRP A 512 -36.50 -3.56 2.94
N ILE A 513 -36.33 -3.59 1.61
CA ILE A 513 -37.46 -3.67 0.68
C ILE A 513 -38.26 -4.95 0.94
N VAL A 514 -37.58 -6.10 1.07
CA VAL A 514 -38.24 -7.38 1.34
C VAL A 514 -38.93 -7.36 2.70
N VAL A 515 -38.29 -6.80 3.73
CA VAL A 515 -38.89 -6.65 5.08
C VAL A 515 -40.19 -5.83 5.01
N PHE A 516 -40.16 -4.63 4.43
CA PHE A 516 -41.35 -3.77 4.35
C PHE A 516 -42.45 -4.34 3.44
N VAL A 517 -42.09 -5.02 2.34
CA VAL A 517 -43.08 -5.68 1.46
C VAL A 517 -43.79 -6.81 2.20
N LEU A 518 -43.02 -7.69 2.86
CA LEU A 518 -43.58 -8.83 3.60
C LEU A 518 -44.38 -8.37 4.82
N GLN A 519 -43.88 -7.38 5.57
CA GLN A 519 -44.60 -6.80 6.70
C GLN A 519 -45.89 -6.12 6.23
N GLY A 520 -45.84 -5.33 5.16
CA GLY A 520 -47.02 -4.68 4.60
C GLY A 520 -48.07 -5.69 4.13
N ALA A 521 -47.65 -6.73 3.42
CA ALA A 521 -48.53 -7.81 2.99
C ALA A 521 -49.14 -8.57 4.18
N TYR A 522 -48.35 -8.82 5.23
CA TYR A 522 -48.80 -9.43 6.47
C TYR A 522 -49.87 -8.57 7.17
N CYS A 523 -49.60 -7.28 7.37
CA CYS A 523 -50.53 -6.34 8.00
C CYS A 523 -51.84 -6.21 7.21
N ILE A 524 -51.79 -6.16 5.87
CA ILE A 524 -52.98 -6.10 5.02
C ILE A 524 -53.80 -7.39 5.15
N ARG A 525 -53.15 -8.56 5.02
CA ARG A 525 -53.82 -9.85 5.16
C ARG A 525 -54.53 -9.96 6.50
N ASP A 526 -53.80 -9.68 7.58
CA ASP A 526 -54.36 -9.77 8.93
C ASP A 526 -55.47 -8.73 9.12
N GLY A 527 -55.28 -7.48 8.67
CA GLY A 527 -56.32 -6.45 8.70
C GLY A 527 -57.59 -6.81 7.91
N LEU A 528 -57.50 -7.59 6.84
CA LEU A 528 -58.68 -8.09 6.11
C LEU A 528 -59.40 -9.23 6.83
N THR A 529 -58.68 -10.03 7.63
CA THR A 529 -59.24 -11.17 8.37
C THR A 529 -59.81 -10.80 9.75
N ILE A 530 -59.29 -9.75 10.37
CA ILE A 530 -59.67 -9.32 11.72
C ILE A 530 -61.00 -8.54 11.66
N ARG A 531 -61.99 -8.95 12.46
CA ARG A 531 -63.32 -8.29 12.56
C ARG A 531 -63.39 -7.15 13.59
N GLU A 532 -62.32 -6.93 14.35
CA GLU A 532 -62.25 -5.99 15.48
C GLU A 532 -61.98 -4.53 15.06
N ASN A 533 -62.15 -3.59 16.00
CA ASN A 533 -61.87 -2.15 15.85
C ASN A 533 -60.43 -1.81 15.43
N ILE A 534 -59.50 -2.76 15.51
CA ILE A 534 -58.10 -2.60 15.11
C ILE A 534 -57.86 -2.82 13.61
N ARG A 535 -58.84 -3.33 12.87
CA ARG A 535 -58.80 -3.50 11.40
C ARG A 535 -58.26 -2.28 10.64
N PRO A 536 -58.80 -1.05 10.82
CA PRO A 536 -58.32 0.12 10.09
C PRO A 536 -56.84 0.41 10.39
N ILE A 537 -56.38 0.16 11.61
CA ILE A 537 -54.98 0.39 12.01
C ILE A 537 -54.05 -0.53 11.21
N PHE A 538 -54.34 -1.83 11.15
CA PHE A 538 -53.53 -2.80 10.39
C PHE A 538 -53.49 -2.50 8.89
N LEU A 539 -54.62 -2.11 8.31
CA LEU A 539 -54.67 -1.72 6.89
C LEU A 539 -53.84 -0.46 6.62
N VAL A 540 -53.96 0.57 7.46
CA VAL A 540 -53.19 1.82 7.34
C VAL A 540 -51.70 1.54 7.49
N VAL A 541 -51.30 0.76 8.50
CA VAL A 541 -49.90 0.36 8.71
C VAL A 541 -49.35 -0.40 7.50
N GLY A 542 -50.12 -1.36 6.97
CA GLY A 542 -49.70 -2.13 5.79
C GLY A 542 -49.50 -1.26 4.54
N ILE A 543 -50.40 -0.28 4.32
CA ILE A 543 -50.27 0.71 3.25
C ILE A 543 -49.02 1.58 3.47
N ILE A 544 -48.76 2.03 4.70
CA ILE A 544 -47.57 2.83 5.02
C ILE A 544 -46.28 2.04 4.71
N CYS A 545 -46.19 0.75 5.07
CA CYS A 545 -45.03 -0.08 4.73
C CYS A 545 -44.79 -0.13 3.20
N TRP A 546 -45.84 -0.26 2.39
CA TRP A 546 -45.71 -0.24 0.93
C TRP A 546 -45.37 1.15 0.38
N ILE A 547 -45.88 2.23 0.98
CA ILE A 547 -45.46 3.61 0.63
C ILE A 547 -43.97 3.79 0.90
N ILE A 548 -43.45 3.30 2.03
CA ILE A 548 -42.01 3.34 2.35
C ILE A 548 -41.19 2.65 1.25
N VAL A 549 -41.63 1.47 0.77
CA VAL A 549 -40.97 0.76 -0.34
C VAL A 549 -40.95 1.62 -1.60
N ILE A 550 -42.07 2.23 -1.97
CA ILE A 550 -42.17 3.12 -3.14
C ILE A 550 -41.21 4.30 -2.97
N VAL A 551 -41.16 4.92 -1.79
CA VAL A 551 -40.25 6.04 -1.50
C VAL A 551 -38.79 5.62 -1.66
N ILE A 552 -38.38 4.47 -1.12
CA ILE A 552 -37.02 3.93 -1.27
C ILE A 552 -36.68 3.74 -2.75
N VAL A 553 -37.55 3.09 -3.52
CA VAL A 553 -37.32 2.80 -4.95
C VAL A 553 -37.28 4.08 -5.78
N VAL A 554 -38.20 5.02 -5.55
CA VAL A 554 -38.27 6.29 -6.28
C VAL A 554 -37.08 7.17 -5.95
N LYS A 555 -36.73 7.35 -4.66
CA LYS A 555 -35.57 8.15 -4.25
C LYS A 555 -34.26 7.61 -4.81
N TYR A 556 -34.07 6.29 -4.76
CA TYR A 556 -32.92 5.66 -5.43
C TYR A 556 -32.91 5.93 -6.93
N SER A 557 -34.05 5.74 -7.60
CA SER A 557 -34.14 5.93 -9.05
C SER A 557 -33.86 7.38 -9.46
N LEU A 558 -34.32 8.35 -8.68
CA LEU A 558 -34.04 9.77 -8.91
C LEU A 558 -32.57 10.10 -8.67
N SER A 559 -31.99 9.65 -7.55
CA SER A 559 -30.57 9.88 -7.24
C SER A 559 -29.64 9.24 -8.28
N TYR A 560 -29.94 7.99 -8.68
CA TYR A 560 -29.23 7.30 -9.73
C TYR A 560 -29.33 8.04 -11.07
N ARG A 561 -30.54 8.48 -11.47
CA ARG A 561 -30.72 9.26 -12.70
C ARG A 561 -29.97 10.58 -12.68
N GLN A 562 -30.01 11.30 -11.56
CA GLN A 562 -29.31 12.58 -11.41
C GLN A 562 -27.80 12.39 -11.51
N THR A 563 -27.23 11.50 -10.70
CA THR A 563 -25.78 11.23 -10.74
C THR A 563 -25.30 10.65 -12.05
N TYR A 564 -26.12 9.80 -12.71
CA TYR A 564 -25.82 9.31 -14.05
C TYR A 564 -25.86 10.44 -15.08
N LYS A 565 -26.81 11.38 -14.99
CA LYS A 565 -26.88 12.54 -15.88
C LYS A 565 -25.65 13.43 -15.72
N ASP A 566 -25.27 13.73 -14.49
CA ASP A 566 -24.10 14.55 -14.18
C ASP A 566 -22.81 13.88 -14.66
N LEU A 567 -22.67 12.57 -14.44
CA LEU A 567 -21.56 11.80 -14.97
C LEU A 567 -21.56 11.74 -16.49
N SER A 568 -22.71 11.51 -17.13
CA SER A 568 -22.83 11.44 -18.58
C SER A 568 -22.46 12.77 -19.23
N ALA A 569 -22.79 13.90 -18.61
CA ALA A 569 -22.37 15.22 -19.06
C ALA A 569 -20.85 15.39 -18.93
N ALA A 570 -20.27 15.02 -17.78
CA ALA A 570 -18.81 15.07 -17.59
C ALA A 570 -18.05 14.11 -18.53
N MET A 571 -18.67 13.00 -18.92
CA MET A 571 -18.10 11.97 -19.79
C MET A 571 -18.29 12.25 -21.28
N GLU A 572 -18.99 13.32 -21.69
CA GLU A 572 -19.21 13.63 -23.10
C GLU A 572 -17.87 13.79 -23.85
N GLY A 573 -16.91 14.51 -23.26
CA GLY A 573 -15.57 14.64 -23.81
C GLY A 573 -14.85 13.29 -23.93
N PHE A 574 -15.02 12.43 -22.93
CA PHE A 574 -14.43 11.09 -22.91
C PHE A 574 -15.00 10.19 -24.03
N GLU A 575 -16.32 10.21 -24.24
CA GLU A 575 -16.98 9.42 -25.29
C GLU A 575 -16.65 9.93 -26.70
N LYS A 576 -16.48 11.25 -26.90
CA LYS A 576 -15.97 11.82 -28.16
C LYS A 576 -14.57 11.30 -28.48
N THR A 577 -13.67 11.36 -27.50
CA THR A 577 -12.31 10.81 -27.61
C THR A 577 -12.34 9.31 -27.91
N TRP A 578 -13.14 8.55 -27.17
CA TRP A 578 -13.25 7.11 -27.38
C TRP A 578 -13.80 6.73 -28.76
N SER A 579 -14.80 7.47 -29.25
CA SER A 579 -15.38 7.24 -30.59
C SER A 579 -14.33 7.40 -31.70
N LYS A 580 -13.41 8.36 -31.55
CA LYS A 580 -12.28 8.57 -32.46
C LYS A 580 -11.26 7.42 -32.40
N VAL A 581 -10.96 6.90 -31.22
CA VAL A 581 -10.07 5.74 -31.03
C VAL A 581 -10.68 4.48 -31.63
N VAL A 582 -11.98 4.29 -31.42
CA VAL A 582 -12.78 3.17 -31.93
C VAL A 582 -12.80 3.18 -33.45
N SER A 583 -12.99 4.33 -34.10
CA SER A 583 -13.02 4.40 -35.56
C SER A 583 -11.65 4.16 -36.20
N SER A 584 -10.55 4.50 -35.52
CA SER A 584 -9.19 4.30 -36.05
C SER A 584 -8.61 2.91 -35.78
N SER A 585 -9.05 2.22 -34.72
CA SER A 585 -8.32 1.06 -34.16
C SER A 585 -9.21 -0.16 -33.86
N THR A 586 -10.30 -0.37 -34.61
CA THR A 586 -11.28 -1.44 -34.34
C THR A 586 -10.62 -2.84 -34.28
N ASP A 587 -9.82 -3.19 -35.29
CA ASP A 587 -9.20 -4.51 -35.38
C ASP A 587 -8.29 -4.81 -34.18
N LYS A 588 -7.56 -3.80 -33.72
CA LYS A 588 -6.66 -3.90 -32.56
C LYS A 588 -7.42 -4.03 -31.24
N LEU A 589 -8.55 -3.35 -31.10
CA LEU A 589 -9.43 -3.53 -29.94
C LEU A 589 -10.01 -4.93 -29.87
N GLU A 590 -10.36 -5.54 -31.02
CA GLU A 590 -10.82 -6.92 -31.08
C GLU A 590 -9.70 -7.92 -30.73
N GLU A 591 -8.48 -7.66 -31.19
CA GLU A 591 -7.30 -8.46 -30.86
C GLU A 591 -7.00 -8.44 -29.35
N ILE A 592 -6.98 -7.25 -28.72
CA ILE A 592 -6.87 -7.11 -27.26
C ILE A 592 -7.98 -7.87 -26.55
N SER A 593 -9.22 -7.77 -27.05
CA SER A 593 -10.37 -8.44 -26.45
C SER A 593 -10.24 -9.96 -26.51
N ARG A 594 -9.68 -10.51 -27.60
CA ARG A 594 -9.40 -11.94 -27.75
C ARG A 594 -8.35 -12.43 -26.75
N GLU A 595 -7.23 -11.72 -26.64
CA GLU A 595 -6.14 -12.02 -25.70
C GLU A 595 -6.64 -12.00 -24.25
N VAL A 596 -7.39 -10.96 -23.87
CA VAL A 596 -7.95 -10.84 -22.52
C VAL A 596 -9.04 -11.87 -22.25
N LEU A 597 -9.83 -12.25 -23.26
CA LEU A 597 -10.86 -13.28 -23.12
C LEU A 597 -10.25 -14.63 -22.77
N GLU A 598 -9.12 -15.00 -23.38
CA GLU A 598 -8.42 -16.25 -23.06
C GLU A 598 -7.99 -16.30 -21.58
N ILE A 599 -7.37 -15.21 -21.09
CA ILE A 599 -6.99 -15.06 -19.68
C ILE A 599 -8.23 -15.15 -18.78
N SER A 600 -9.31 -14.45 -19.14
CA SER A 600 -10.56 -14.42 -18.38
C SER A 600 -11.24 -15.80 -18.32
N GLN A 601 -11.18 -16.57 -19.40
CA GLN A 601 -11.70 -17.94 -19.45
C GLN A 601 -10.90 -18.88 -18.54
N LYS A 602 -9.57 -18.80 -18.53
CA LYS A 602 -8.71 -19.55 -17.61
C LYS A 602 -9.02 -19.22 -16.15
N LEU A 603 -9.11 -17.93 -15.81
CA LEU A 603 -9.53 -17.48 -14.47
C LEU A 603 -10.93 -17.97 -14.09
N GLY A 604 -11.89 -17.93 -15.01
CA GLY A 604 -13.28 -18.37 -14.78
C GLY A 604 -13.44 -19.89 -14.64
N ALA A 605 -12.66 -20.68 -15.38
CA ALA A 605 -12.57 -22.13 -15.18
C ALA A 605 -12.03 -22.45 -13.78
N TRP A 606 -10.99 -21.73 -13.38
CA TRP A 606 -10.35 -21.90 -12.07
C TRP A 606 -11.29 -21.54 -10.91
N SER A 607 -11.97 -20.38 -10.99
CA SER A 607 -12.94 -19.94 -9.98
C SER A 607 -14.11 -20.93 -9.81
N ARG A 608 -14.56 -21.57 -10.90
CA ARG A 608 -15.62 -22.59 -10.84
C ARG A 608 -15.16 -23.88 -10.16
N ARG A 609 -13.90 -24.30 -10.38
CA ARG A 609 -13.29 -25.47 -9.74
C ARG A 609 -13.21 -25.30 -8.22
N GLU A 610 -12.74 -24.15 -7.74
CA GLU A 610 -12.69 -23.87 -6.29
C GLU A 610 -14.07 -23.64 -5.64
N GLY A 611 -15.07 -23.19 -6.41
CA GLY A 611 -16.40 -22.85 -5.89
C GLY A 611 -17.26 -24.06 -5.49
N GLY A 612 -16.91 -25.27 -5.94
CA GLY A 612 -17.64 -26.51 -5.68
C GLY A 612 -17.85 -26.76 -4.18
N LEU A 613 -19.10 -26.99 -3.77
CA LEU A 613 -19.44 -27.30 -2.37
C LEU A 613 -18.70 -28.57 -1.89
N TRP A 614 -18.64 -29.59 -2.75
CA TRP A 614 -17.97 -30.87 -2.50
C TRP A 614 -16.44 -30.74 -2.39
N GLU A 615 -15.80 -29.94 -3.24
CA GLU A 615 -14.36 -29.67 -3.15
C GLU A 615 -13.98 -28.85 -1.91
N ARG A 616 -14.87 -27.97 -1.44
CA ARG A 616 -14.70 -27.24 -0.18
C ARG A 616 -14.79 -28.13 1.05
N VAL A 617 -15.73 -29.08 1.06
CA VAL A 617 -15.84 -30.07 2.15
C VAL A 617 -14.64 -31.01 2.12
N ARG A 618 -14.25 -31.50 0.94
CA ARG A 618 -13.09 -32.38 0.75
C ARG A 618 -11.77 -31.70 1.11
N SER A 619 -11.56 -30.44 0.74
CA SER A 619 -10.35 -29.68 1.08
C SER A 619 -10.23 -29.42 2.58
N ARG A 620 -11.33 -29.08 3.26
CA ARG A 620 -11.36 -28.98 4.73
C ARG A 620 -11.08 -30.30 5.43
N ALA A 621 -11.70 -31.40 4.96
CA ALA A 621 -11.47 -32.73 5.52
C ALA A 621 -10.03 -33.23 5.32
N MET A 622 -9.38 -32.81 4.22
CA MET A 622 -7.97 -33.14 3.93
C MET A 622 -6.95 -32.10 4.46
N GLY A 623 -7.36 -31.11 5.24
CA GLY A 623 -6.45 -30.08 5.76
C GLY A 623 -5.81 -29.18 4.69
N LYS A 624 -6.36 -29.14 3.47
CA LYS A 624 -5.86 -28.27 2.38
C LYS A 624 -6.23 -26.81 2.66
N ARG A 625 -5.37 -25.87 2.21
CA ARG A 625 -5.57 -24.42 2.33
C ARG A 625 -6.96 -24.01 1.81
N ALA A 626 -7.63 -23.14 2.56
CA ALA A 626 -8.92 -22.58 2.19
C ALA A 626 -8.85 -21.80 0.86
N SER A 627 -9.91 -21.88 0.05
CA SER A 627 -10.04 -21.14 -1.21
C SER A 627 -9.70 -19.66 -1.02
N ARG A 628 -8.88 -19.14 -1.94
CA ARG A 628 -8.48 -17.74 -1.96
C ARG A 628 -9.53 -16.83 -2.61
N TYR A 629 -10.56 -17.36 -3.25
CA TYR A 629 -11.67 -16.53 -3.71
C TYR A 629 -12.73 -16.39 -2.61
N SER A 630 -13.12 -15.15 -2.34
CA SER A 630 -14.27 -14.84 -1.51
C SER A 630 -15.55 -15.28 -2.21
N VAL A 631 -16.31 -16.17 -1.58
CA VAL A 631 -17.63 -16.62 -2.07
C VAL A 631 -18.62 -15.44 -2.15
N ARG A 632 -18.51 -14.49 -1.22
CA ARG A 632 -19.43 -13.35 -1.12
C ARG A 632 -19.15 -12.26 -2.15
N SER A 633 -17.88 -11.87 -2.29
CA SER A 633 -17.50 -10.77 -3.19
C SER A 633 -17.00 -11.24 -4.57
N LYS A 634 -16.84 -12.55 -4.77
CA LYS A 634 -16.19 -13.16 -5.96
C LYS A 634 -14.81 -12.58 -6.25
N LYS A 635 -14.14 -12.06 -5.21
CA LYS A 635 -12.81 -11.45 -5.29
C LYS A 635 -11.74 -12.39 -4.76
N ILE A 636 -10.58 -12.38 -5.41
CA ILE A 636 -9.37 -12.99 -4.86
C ILE A 636 -9.01 -12.29 -3.55
N ARG A 637 -8.52 -13.08 -2.59
CA ARG A 637 -8.06 -12.63 -1.29
C ARG A 637 -6.54 -12.62 -1.25
N GLN A 638 -5.97 -11.57 -0.68
CA GLN A 638 -4.59 -11.53 -0.17
C GLN A 638 -4.37 -12.67 0.84
N GLU A 639 -3.12 -13.05 1.08
CA GLU A 639 -2.80 -14.09 2.06
C GLU A 639 -3.15 -13.64 3.48
N SER A 640 -2.85 -12.38 3.82
CA SER A 640 -3.17 -11.81 5.12
C SER A 640 -4.62 -11.34 5.19
N LYS A 641 -5.23 -11.53 6.37
CA LYS A 641 -6.53 -10.97 6.75
C LYS A 641 -6.41 -9.77 7.70
N SER A 642 -5.21 -9.44 8.16
CA SER A 642 -4.98 -8.25 8.99
C SER A 642 -4.78 -7.05 8.07
N LEU A 643 -5.54 -5.97 8.30
CA LEU A 643 -5.40 -4.76 7.51
C LEU A 643 -4.03 -4.10 7.73
N GLU A 644 -3.50 -4.12 8.95
CA GLU A 644 -2.16 -3.63 9.29
C GLU A 644 -1.08 -4.36 8.49
N LYS A 645 -1.08 -5.69 8.56
CA LYS A 645 -0.07 -6.48 7.84
C LYS A 645 -0.13 -6.24 6.34
N LEU A 646 -1.32 -6.06 5.76
CA LEU A 646 -1.46 -5.70 4.35
C LEU A 646 -0.88 -4.32 4.03
N PHE A 647 -0.99 -3.36 4.95
CA PHE A 647 -0.41 -2.03 4.81
C PHE A 647 1.10 -2.01 5.03
N GLU A 648 1.62 -2.82 5.95
CA GLU A 648 3.06 -3.06 6.14
C GLU A 648 3.67 -3.65 4.87
N GLU A 649 3.07 -4.72 4.34
CA GLU A 649 3.49 -5.31 3.07
C GLU A 649 3.40 -4.31 1.90
N ALA A 650 2.31 -3.54 1.83
CA ALA A 650 2.15 -2.51 0.81
C ALA A 650 3.21 -1.41 0.92
N HIS A 651 3.57 -0.99 2.13
CA HIS A 651 4.62 0.00 2.37
C HIS A 651 5.97 -0.47 1.81
N GLU A 652 6.34 -1.70 2.12
CA GLU A 652 7.63 -2.27 1.71
C GLU A 652 7.70 -2.57 0.21
N VAL A 653 6.62 -3.07 -0.40
CA VAL A 653 6.65 -3.53 -1.80
C VAL A 653 6.31 -2.44 -2.81
N SER A 654 5.60 -1.37 -2.41
CA SER A 654 4.99 -0.43 -3.36
C SER A 654 6.00 0.28 -4.27
N ALA A 655 7.04 0.89 -3.70
CA ALA A 655 8.04 1.59 -4.52
C ALA A 655 8.81 0.62 -5.43
N ALA A 656 9.25 -0.52 -4.88
CA ALA A 656 9.98 -1.54 -5.63
C ALA A 656 9.15 -2.11 -6.78
N PHE A 657 7.86 -2.39 -6.55
CA PHE A 657 6.95 -2.90 -7.58
C PHE A 657 6.79 -1.91 -8.73
N GLN A 658 6.57 -0.63 -8.42
CA GLN A 658 6.34 0.39 -9.44
C GLN A 658 7.60 0.70 -10.24
N LEU A 659 8.78 0.69 -9.60
CA LEU A 659 10.07 0.78 -10.29
C LEU A 659 10.34 -0.45 -11.16
N TRP A 660 10.01 -1.65 -10.66
CA TRP A 660 10.16 -2.88 -11.43
C TRP A 660 9.26 -2.88 -12.66
N VAL A 661 7.97 -2.51 -12.52
CA VAL A 661 7.05 -2.30 -13.66
C VAL A 661 7.64 -1.30 -14.64
N SER A 662 8.15 -0.16 -14.16
CA SER A 662 8.76 0.86 -15.02
C SER A 662 9.98 0.33 -15.78
N GLY A 663 10.75 -0.59 -15.19
CA GLY A 663 11.98 -1.14 -15.77
C GLY A 663 11.77 -2.14 -16.90
N TRP A 664 10.66 -2.91 -16.89
CA TRP A 664 10.36 -3.88 -17.96
C TRP A 664 9.26 -3.42 -18.92
N ASN A 665 8.54 -2.34 -18.59
CA ASN A 665 7.44 -1.80 -19.38
C ASN A 665 7.89 -1.46 -20.82
N PRO A 666 7.32 -2.09 -21.87
CA PRO A 666 7.83 -1.95 -23.23
C PRO A 666 7.38 -0.65 -23.90
N VAL A 667 6.29 -0.04 -23.44
CA VAL A 667 5.59 1.04 -24.14
C VAL A 667 5.06 2.11 -23.21
N GLY A 668 4.91 3.34 -23.71
CA GLY A 668 4.37 4.45 -22.92
C GLY A 668 5.22 4.78 -21.68
N ARG A 669 4.61 5.45 -20.71
CA ARG A 669 5.24 5.79 -19.42
C ARG A 669 4.51 5.16 -18.25
N THR A 670 5.24 4.83 -17.19
CA THR A 670 4.64 4.34 -15.94
C THR A 670 4.46 5.51 -14.98
N GLU A 671 3.21 5.82 -14.65
CA GLU A 671 2.81 6.78 -13.62
C GLU A 671 2.71 6.07 -12.26
N HIS A 672 3.54 6.53 -11.32
CA HIS A 672 3.61 5.93 -9.99
C HIS A 672 2.39 6.35 -9.14
N GLY A 673 1.62 5.37 -8.69
CA GLY A 673 0.46 5.54 -7.83
C GLY A 673 0.83 5.57 -6.35
N LYS A 674 0.15 6.44 -5.59
CA LYS A 674 0.22 6.40 -4.13
C LYS A 674 -0.38 5.11 -3.59
N VAL A 675 0.20 4.59 -2.52
CA VAL A 675 -0.47 3.58 -1.68
C VAL A 675 -1.81 4.14 -1.27
N LYS A 676 -2.86 3.31 -1.37
CA LYS A 676 -4.22 3.75 -1.03
C LYS A 676 -4.26 4.26 0.42
N SER A 677 -4.90 5.39 0.68
CA SER A 677 -5.04 5.89 2.06
C SER A 677 -5.82 4.91 2.94
N CYS A 678 -5.47 4.84 4.23
CA CYS A 678 -6.11 3.98 5.23
C CYS A 678 -7.62 4.18 5.25
N GLU A 679 -8.08 5.44 5.32
CA GLU A 679 -9.49 5.79 5.31
C GLU A 679 -10.23 5.23 4.09
N ARG A 680 -9.69 5.42 2.88
CA ARG A 680 -10.32 4.93 1.65
C ARG A 680 -10.26 3.41 1.54
N ALA A 681 -9.23 2.77 2.08
CA ALA A 681 -9.15 1.31 2.16
C ALA A 681 -10.21 0.75 3.12
N ILE A 682 -10.37 1.34 4.31
CA ILE A 682 -11.41 0.98 5.29
C ILE A 682 -12.80 1.16 4.68
N GLN A 683 -13.08 2.33 4.12
CA GLN A 683 -14.38 2.63 3.48
C GLN A 683 -14.70 1.64 2.37
N LYS A 684 -13.73 1.34 1.48
CA LYS A 684 -13.90 0.33 0.42
C LYS A 684 -14.15 -1.06 0.98
N THR A 685 -13.46 -1.43 2.06
CA THR A 685 -13.62 -2.73 2.72
C THR A 685 -15.01 -2.88 3.34
N VAL A 686 -15.52 -1.82 3.99
CA VAL A 686 -16.85 -1.81 4.60
C VAL A 686 -17.93 -1.85 3.52
N ARG A 687 -17.84 -0.98 2.50
CA ARG A 687 -18.86 -0.88 1.44
C ARG A 687 -18.88 -2.10 0.51
N SER A 688 -17.72 -2.55 0.02
CA SER A 688 -17.65 -3.51 -1.08
C SER A 688 -17.22 -4.92 -0.67
N TYR A 689 -16.55 -5.08 0.47
CA TYR A 689 -15.94 -6.36 0.87
C TYR A 689 -16.46 -6.90 2.21
N HIS A 690 -17.56 -6.35 2.74
CA HIS A 690 -18.18 -6.79 3.99
C HIS A 690 -17.19 -6.91 5.16
N ARG A 691 -16.29 -5.92 5.31
CA ARG A 691 -15.24 -5.88 6.35
C ARG A 691 -14.19 -6.99 6.23
N ASP A 692 -14.03 -7.60 5.05
CA ASP A 692 -12.92 -8.54 4.74
C ASP A 692 -11.78 -7.79 4.02
N PRO A 693 -10.74 -7.31 4.74
CA PRO A 693 -9.66 -6.52 4.15
C PRO A 693 -8.78 -7.34 3.20
N SER A 694 -8.81 -8.68 3.28
CA SER A 694 -8.07 -9.53 2.35
C SER A 694 -8.53 -9.36 0.90
N CYS A 695 -9.73 -8.83 0.65
CA CYS A 695 -10.21 -8.55 -0.71
C CYS A 695 -9.62 -7.26 -1.34
N LEU A 696 -8.78 -6.51 -0.63
CA LEU A 696 -8.13 -5.31 -1.16
C LEU A 696 -6.97 -5.68 -2.09
N THR A 697 -7.16 -5.49 -3.39
CA THR A 697 -6.15 -5.80 -4.43
C THR A 697 -5.47 -4.57 -5.02
N ASP A 698 -5.84 -3.38 -4.55
CA ASP A 698 -5.39 -2.09 -5.11
C ASP A 698 -4.79 -1.18 -4.02
N LEU A 699 -4.21 -1.77 -2.97
CA LEU A 699 -3.38 -1.05 -2.01
C LEU A 699 -2.13 -0.52 -2.70
N VAL A 700 -1.42 -1.41 -3.40
CA VAL A 700 -0.32 -1.09 -4.31
C VAL A 700 -0.84 -1.03 -5.74
N ARG A 701 -0.59 0.08 -6.42
CA ARG A 701 -1.08 0.30 -7.78
C ARG A 701 -0.20 1.25 -8.58
N CYS A 702 -0.12 1.04 -9.88
CA CYS A 702 0.45 1.99 -10.84
C CYS A 702 -0.41 2.09 -12.10
N THR A 703 -0.16 3.13 -12.89
CA THR A 703 -0.82 3.32 -14.19
C THR A 703 0.22 3.34 -15.29
N VAL A 704 0.04 2.56 -16.34
CA VAL A 704 0.81 2.66 -17.58
C VAL A 704 0.01 3.52 -18.54
N VAL A 705 0.58 4.65 -18.93
CA VAL A 705 -0.03 5.61 -19.85
C VAL A 705 0.60 5.42 -21.22
N VAL A 706 -0.20 4.95 -22.17
CA VAL A 706 0.20 4.62 -23.53
C VAL A 706 -0.40 5.61 -24.53
N LYS A 707 0.24 5.79 -25.68
CA LYS A 707 -0.17 6.77 -26.69
C LYS A 707 -1.22 6.21 -27.65
N SER A 708 -1.23 4.90 -27.88
CA SER A 708 -2.10 4.27 -28.85
C SER A 708 -2.63 2.91 -28.40
N VAL A 709 -3.60 2.36 -29.14
CA VAL A 709 -4.19 1.04 -28.85
C VAL A 709 -3.20 -0.08 -29.19
N GLU A 710 -2.32 0.13 -30.17
CA GLU A 710 -1.24 -0.79 -30.52
C GLU A 710 -0.28 -0.99 -29.34
N GLU A 711 0.07 0.09 -28.65
CA GLU A 711 0.86 0.01 -27.42
C GLU A 711 0.12 -0.78 -26.32
N VAL A 712 -1.21 -0.66 -26.18
CA VAL A 712 -1.98 -1.51 -25.24
C VAL A 712 -1.81 -3.00 -25.58
N LEU A 713 -1.88 -3.36 -26.87
CA LEU A 713 -1.72 -4.74 -27.33
C LEU A 713 -0.30 -5.27 -27.09
N GLU A 714 0.72 -4.45 -27.38
CA GLU A 714 2.12 -4.79 -27.10
C GLU A 714 2.34 -5.02 -25.61
N TRP A 715 1.77 -4.15 -24.77
CA TRP A 715 1.82 -4.28 -23.32
C TRP A 715 1.16 -5.57 -22.83
N VAL A 716 -0.04 -5.91 -23.33
CA VAL A 716 -0.75 -7.16 -23.01
C VAL A 716 0.10 -8.38 -23.39
N SER A 717 0.72 -8.35 -24.57
CA SER A 717 1.58 -9.42 -25.06
C SER A 717 2.81 -9.60 -24.17
N LYS A 718 3.47 -8.51 -23.78
CA LYS A 718 4.62 -8.56 -22.87
C LYS A 718 4.20 -9.10 -21.50
N VAL A 719 3.13 -8.59 -20.90
CA VAL A 719 2.64 -9.07 -19.59
C VAL A 719 2.29 -10.54 -19.65
N ARG A 720 1.63 -11.01 -20.72
CA ARG A 720 1.31 -12.42 -20.92
C ARG A 720 2.57 -13.29 -20.97
N SER A 721 3.65 -12.83 -21.61
CA SER A 721 4.91 -13.58 -21.72
C SER A 721 5.62 -13.78 -20.38
N MET A 722 5.42 -12.87 -19.43
CA MET A 722 6.09 -12.87 -18.12
C MET A 722 5.17 -13.26 -16.96
N SER A 723 3.95 -13.70 -17.27
CA SER A 723 2.93 -14.08 -16.30
C SER A 723 2.43 -15.51 -16.47
N ALA A 724 2.09 -16.14 -15.35
CA ALA A 724 1.16 -17.26 -15.34
C ALA A 724 -0.25 -16.76 -14.99
N VAL A 725 -1.28 -17.59 -15.22
CA VAL A 725 -2.67 -17.26 -14.90
C VAL A 725 -3.15 -18.21 -13.81
N ALA A 726 -3.54 -17.68 -12.65
CA ALA A 726 -4.02 -18.47 -11.50
C ALA A 726 -3.02 -19.51 -10.93
N ALA A 727 -1.71 -19.34 -11.16
CA ALA A 727 -0.68 -20.24 -10.65
C ALA A 727 -0.58 -20.21 -9.11
N GLY A 728 -0.35 -21.37 -8.49
CA GLY A 728 -0.10 -21.47 -7.04
C GLY A 728 -1.31 -21.16 -6.13
N LEU A 729 -2.52 -21.14 -6.69
CA LEU A 729 -3.75 -20.91 -5.93
C LEU A 729 -4.34 -22.20 -5.31
N SER A 730 -3.88 -23.41 -5.68
CA SER A 730 -4.25 -24.68 -5.00
C SER A 730 -3.25 -25.84 -5.22
N GLY A 731 -2.41 -26.16 -4.24
CA GLY A 731 -1.53 -27.36 -4.24
C GLY A 731 -0.18 -27.17 -4.93
N PRO A 732 0.75 -28.17 -4.81
CA PRO A 732 2.10 -28.05 -5.36
C PRO A 732 2.05 -27.83 -6.88
N MET A 733 2.88 -26.93 -7.38
CA MET A 733 2.93 -26.43 -8.77
C MET A 733 3.29 -27.48 -9.85
N SER A 734 3.02 -28.77 -9.64
CA SER A 734 3.57 -29.86 -10.45
C SER A 734 2.96 -30.01 -11.84
N GLU A 735 1.75 -29.52 -12.10
CA GLU A 735 1.06 -29.77 -13.39
C GLU A 735 1.19 -28.64 -14.44
N GLU A 736 1.55 -27.41 -14.05
CA GLU A 736 1.69 -26.27 -14.99
C GLU A 736 3.13 -26.00 -15.44
N LYS A 737 4.10 -26.82 -14.98
CA LYS A 737 5.51 -26.71 -15.38
C LYS A 737 5.74 -26.94 -16.88
N ASP A 738 4.86 -27.69 -17.54
CA ASP A 738 5.08 -28.15 -18.92
C ASP A 738 4.58 -27.18 -20.00
N GLU A 739 3.51 -26.41 -19.77
CA GLU A 739 3.02 -25.44 -20.76
C GLU A 739 3.89 -24.16 -20.84
N ALA A 740 4.41 -23.68 -19.70
CA ALA A 740 5.27 -22.49 -19.67
C ALA A 740 6.69 -22.76 -20.21
N ALA A 741 7.14 -24.02 -20.21
CA ALA A 741 8.45 -24.41 -20.73
C ALA A 741 8.47 -24.58 -22.26
N GLY A 742 7.33 -24.85 -22.90
CA GLY A 742 7.25 -25.23 -24.31
C GLY A 742 7.27 -24.08 -25.35
N ARG A 743 7.20 -22.81 -24.94
CA ARG A 743 7.13 -21.66 -25.89
C ARG A 743 8.36 -20.75 -25.93
N GLY A 744 9.41 -21.03 -25.13
CA GLY A 744 10.64 -20.24 -25.11
C GLY A 744 11.69 -20.77 -26.09
N GLY A 745 11.88 -20.07 -27.21
CA GLY A 745 12.99 -20.34 -28.14
C GLY A 745 14.36 -20.25 -27.45
N LYS A 746 15.29 -21.09 -27.90
CA LYS A 746 16.70 -21.10 -27.46
C LYS A 746 17.35 -19.74 -27.75
N GLY A 747 17.63 -18.96 -26.70
CA GLY A 747 18.56 -17.83 -26.78
C GLY A 747 18.21 -16.67 -25.86
N GLY A 748 18.70 -16.70 -24.61
CA GLY A 748 18.65 -15.56 -23.70
C GLY A 748 18.76 -15.97 -22.23
N ARG A 749 19.82 -15.54 -21.54
CA ARG A 749 19.98 -15.70 -20.09
C ARG A 749 18.83 -14.99 -19.36
N GLY A 750 17.93 -15.74 -18.70
CA GLY A 750 17.34 -15.32 -17.42
C GLY A 750 15.92 -14.73 -17.36
N ASP A 751 15.04 -14.86 -18.36
CA ASP A 751 13.67 -14.32 -18.24
C ASP A 751 12.71 -15.33 -17.56
N GLY A 752 12.63 -15.26 -16.23
CA GLY A 752 11.67 -16.05 -15.44
C GLY A 752 10.23 -15.51 -15.54
N VAL A 753 9.23 -16.36 -15.28
CA VAL A 753 7.85 -15.90 -15.05
C VAL A 753 7.77 -15.36 -13.61
N TYR A 754 7.42 -14.08 -13.44
CA TYR A 754 7.41 -13.38 -12.14
C TYR A 754 6.02 -12.98 -11.65
N LEU A 755 5.04 -12.93 -12.57
CA LEU A 755 3.69 -12.47 -12.29
C LEU A 755 2.69 -13.63 -12.27
N ASN A 756 1.74 -13.58 -11.35
CA ASN A 756 0.56 -14.43 -11.38
C ASN A 756 -0.69 -13.57 -11.59
N ILE A 757 -1.33 -13.65 -12.75
CA ILE A 757 -2.56 -12.90 -13.04
C ILE A 757 -3.70 -13.51 -12.23
N THR A 758 -4.33 -12.68 -11.39
CA THR A 758 -5.45 -13.08 -10.51
C THR A 758 -6.79 -12.47 -10.91
N SER A 759 -6.76 -11.37 -11.68
CA SER A 759 -7.93 -10.71 -12.24
C SER A 759 -7.52 -9.89 -13.44
N ILE A 760 -8.37 -9.83 -14.47
CA ILE A 760 -8.22 -8.92 -15.59
C ILE A 760 -9.58 -8.35 -15.97
N LYS A 761 -9.62 -7.06 -16.37
CA LYS A 761 -10.82 -6.35 -16.79
C LYS A 761 -10.47 -5.52 -18.02
N ASN A 762 -11.02 -5.92 -19.16
CA ASN A 762 -10.92 -5.13 -20.38
C ASN A 762 -12.15 -4.25 -20.52
N ARG A 763 -12.06 -2.98 -20.11
CA ARG A 763 -13.14 -2.02 -20.35
C ARG A 763 -13.04 -1.37 -21.73
N TYR A 764 -12.01 -1.66 -22.52
CA TYR A 764 -11.95 -1.27 -23.93
C TYR A 764 -12.85 -2.13 -24.83
N ASP A 765 -13.29 -3.30 -24.35
CA ASP A 765 -14.24 -4.14 -25.06
C ASP A 765 -15.60 -3.42 -25.16
N ARG A 766 -16.15 -3.30 -26.38
CA ARG A 766 -17.48 -2.73 -26.65
C ARG A 766 -18.60 -3.53 -26.00
N ARG A 767 -18.37 -4.80 -25.69
CA ARG A 767 -19.33 -5.71 -25.02
C ARG A 767 -19.32 -5.54 -23.50
N TYR A 768 -18.36 -4.79 -22.95
CA TYR A 768 -18.29 -4.55 -21.51
C TYR A 768 -19.47 -3.68 -21.07
N ASP A 769 -20.12 -4.00 -19.95
CA ASP A 769 -21.23 -3.18 -19.44
C ASP A 769 -20.71 -1.83 -18.93
N LEU A 770 -20.90 -0.81 -19.76
CA LEU A 770 -20.45 0.56 -19.51
C LEU A 770 -21.25 1.25 -18.42
N ARG A 771 -22.50 0.83 -18.16
CA ARG A 771 -23.34 1.39 -17.08
C ARG A 771 -22.72 1.09 -15.73
N ALA A 772 -22.14 -0.10 -15.57
CA ALA A 772 -21.44 -0.51 -14.35
C ALA A 772 -20.13 0.26 -14.11
N CYS A 773 -19.55 0.89 -15.15
CA CYS A 773 -18.30 1.65 -15.04
C CYS A 773 -18.48 3.14 -15.29
N GLY A 774 -19.72 3.63 -15.44
CA GLY A 774 -19.97 5.05 -15.66
C GLY A 774 -19.31 5.61 -16.92
N GLY A 775 -19.17 4.77 -17.96
CA GLY A 775 -18.47 5.15 -19.20
C GLY A 775 -16.94 5.10 -19.13
N TYR A 776 -16.34 4.67 -18.01
CA TYR A 776 -14.89 4.60 -17.89
C TYR A 776 -14.26 3.50 -18.78
N ARG A 777 -13.14 3.79 -19.46
CA ARG A 777 -12.39 2.84 -20.30
C ARG A 777 -10.94 2.74 -19.84
N ASP A 778 -10.50 1.53 -19.56
CA ASP A 778 -9.13 1.15 -19.23
C ASP A 778 -8.97 -0.38 -19.38
N LEU A 779 -7.73 -0.84 -19.37
CA LEU A 779 -7.42 -2.24 -19.11
C LEU A 779 -6.85 -2.32 -17.69
N CYS A 780 -7.48 -3.10 -16.82
CA CYS A 780 -7.05 -3.25 -15.43
C CYS A 780 -6.70 -4.70 -15.14
N ILE A 781 -5.49 -4.94 -14.65
CA ILE A 781 -5.00 -6.26 -14.26
C ILE A 781 -4.59 -6.26 -12.79
N CYS A 782 -4.92 -7.33 -12.07
CA CYS A 782 -4.39 -7.60 -10.75
C CYS A 782 -3.41 -8.76 -10.86
N VAL A 783 -2.18 -8.52 -10.41
CA VAL A 783 -1.10 -9.50 -10.43
C VAL A 783 -0.64 -9.77 -9.01
N GLU A 784 -0.48 -11.04 -8.67
CA GLU A 784 0.21 -11.44 -7.46
C GLU A 784 1.69 -11.58 -7.73
N VAL A 785 2.50 -10.97 -6.86
CA VAL A 785 3.96 -11.01 -6.90
C VAL A 785 4.51 -11.62 -5.63
N GLY A 786 5.50 -12.48 -5.78
CA GLY A 786 6.29 -13.03 -4.69
C GLY A 786 7.54 -12.18 -4.48
N TRP A 787 7.82 -11.80 -3.24
CA TRP A 787 8.97 -10.96 -2.90
C TRP A 787 9.53 -11.31 -1.53
N THR A 788 10.79 -10.92 -1.32
CA THR A 788 11.46 -10.99 -0.02
C THR A 788 12.20 -9.70 0.24
N VAL A 789 12.42 -9.37 1.51
CA VAL A 789 13.29 -8.26 1.89
C VAL A 789 14.60 -8.80 2.35
N ASN A 790 15.65 -8.27 1.74
CA ASN A 790 16.99 -8.58 2.16
C ASN A 790 17.27 -7.92 3.51
N ALA A 791 17.28 -8.75 4.55
CA ALA A 791 17.38 -8.35 5.95
C ALA A 791 18.59 -7.44 6.31
N LYS A 792 19.60 -7.33 5.44
CA LYS A 792 20.77 -6.45 5.70
C LYS A 792 20.88 -5.18 4.83
N ASN A 793 20.01 -4.96 3.84
CA ASN A 793 19.97 -3.67 3.11
C ASN A 793 18.55 -3.12 2.89
N GLY A 794 17.52 -3.81 3.39
CA GLY A 794 16.12 -3.39 3.25
C GLY A 794 15.56 -3.47 1.83
N SER A 795 16.35 -3.90 0.84
CA SER A 795 15.91 -3.93 -0.55
C SER A 795 14.92 -5.07 -0.81
N CYS A 796 13.84 -4.74 -1.50
CA CYS A 796 12.83 -5.69 -1.96
C CYS A 796 13.33 -6.40 -3.24
N THR A 797 13.29 -7.73 -3.24
CA THR A 797 13.66 -8.57 -4.39
C THR A 797 12.47 -9.40 -4.82
N PHE A 798 12.11 -9.35 -6.10
CA PHE A 798 11.03 -10.15 -6.68
C PHE A 798 11.53 -11.56 -7.04
N ILE A 799 10.72 -12.55 -6.70
CA ILE A 799 11.06 -13.97 -6.82
C ILE A 799 10.25 -14.59 -7.96
N PRO A 800 10.89 -15.29 -8.92
CA PRO A 800 10.18 -16.01 -9.98
C PRO A 800 9.19 -17.03 -9.40
N LEU A 801 8.04 -17.22 -10.07
CA LEU A 801 6.98 -18.13 -9.63
C LEU A 801 7.50 -19.52 -9.29
N LYS A 802 8.40 -20.06 -10.14
CA LYS A 802 8.99 -21.39 -9.98
C LYS A 802 9.72 -21.59 -8.65
N GLN A 803 10.18 -20.52 -8.02
CA GLN A 803 10.95 -20.54 -6.77
C GLN A 803 10.10 -20.19 -5.54
N TRP A 804 8.79 -19.94 -5.70
CA TRP A 804 7.95 -19.51 -4.58
C TRP A 804 7.89 -20.53 -3.44
N ASP A 805 7.81 -21.82 -3.76
CA ASP A 805 7.73 -22.88 -2.75
C ASP A 805 9.09 -23.15 -2.05
N GLU A 806 10.19 -22.78 -2.70
CA GLU A 806 11.57 -23.01 -2.23
C GLU A 806 12.15 -21.82 -1.46
N THR A 807 11.58 -20.63 -1.64
CA THR A 807 12.12 -19.39 -1.08
C THR A 807 11.67 -19.18 0.36
N LEU A 808 12.63 -19.24 1.28
CA LEU A 808 12.42 -18.91 2.69
C LEU A 808 11.93 -17.46 2.86
N ASN A 809 10.94 -17.26 3.73
CA ASN A 809 10.33 -15.96 4.04
C ASN A 809 9.74 -15.23 2.82
N LEU A 810 9.34 -15.96 1.77
CA LEU A 810 8.57 -15.38 0.68
C LEU A 810 7.27 -14.76 1.21
N ARG A 811 7.02 -13.51 0.82
CA ARG A 811 5.75 -12.82 0.98
C ARG A 811 5.08 -12.65 -0.38
N ARG A 812 3.76 -12.71 -0.41
CA ARG A 812 2.97 -12.52 -1.63
C ARG A 812 2.02 -11.35 -1.46
N HIS A 813 1.95 -10.48 -2.47
CA HIS A 813 1.04 -9.35 -2.45
C HIS A 813 0.39 -9.18 -3.82
N ILE A 814 -0.92 -8.90 -3.83
CA ILE A 814 -1.65 -8.59 -5.06
C ILE A 814 -1.58 -7.07 -5.31
N CYS A 815 -1.06 -6.71 -6.48
CA CYS A 815 -0.92 -5.34 -6.96
C CYS A 815 -1.84 -5.10 -8.17
N GLU A 816 -2.29 -3.86 -8.35
CA GLU A 816 -3.12 -3.46 -9.50
C GLU A 816 -2.32 -2.64 -10.51
N VAL A 817 -2.38 -3.01 -11.79
CA VAL A 817 -1.84 -2.20 -12.90
C VAL A 817 -2.99 -1.79 -13.80
N GLN A 818 -3.10 -0.49 -14.06
CA GLN A 818 -4.08 0.07 -14.98
C GLN A 818 -3.35 0.54 -16.24
N VAL A 819 -3.83 0.18 -17.42
CA VAL A 819 -3.33 0.68 -18.71
C VAL A 819 -4.35 1.63 -19.28
N LEU A 820 -3.93 2.86 -19.55
CA LEU A 820 -4.78 3.93 -20.06
C LEU A 820 -4.14 4.61 -21.27
N LEU A 821 -4.96 4.97 -22.25
CA LEU A 821 -4.56 5.89 -23.31
C LEU A 821 -4.29 7.28 -22.74
N GLU A 822 -3.29 7.98 -23.25
CA GLU A 822 -2.87 9.29 -22.77
C GLU A 822 -4.00 10.32 -22.79
N GLU A 823 -4.75 10.38 -23.90
CA GLU A 823 -5.93 11.27 -24.01
C GLU A 823 -6.98 10.96 -22.93
N MET A 824 -7.17 9.68 -22.59
CA MET A 824 -8.11 9.26 -21.55
C MET A 824 -7.60 9.49 -20.14
N TYR A 825 -6.29 9.33 -19.92
CA TYR A 825 -5.66 9.56 -18.62
C TYR A 825 -5.80 11.03 -18.21
N THR A 826 -5.64 11.96 -19.14
CA THR A 826 -5.84 13.40 -18.87
C THR A 826 -7.29 13.69 -18.47
N VAL A 827 -8.27 13.17 -19.23
CA VAL A 827 -9.69 13.36 -18.89
C VAL A 827 -10.07 12.70 -17.56
N LYS A 828 -9.49 11.52 -17.24
CA LYS A 828 -9.69 10.83 -15.95
C LYS A 828 -9.47 11.75 -14.77
N GLN A 829 -8.39 12.54 -14.80
CA GLN A 829 -8.00 13.35 -13.66
C GLN A 829 -9.06 14.40 -13.32
N HIS A 830 -9.78 14.89 -14.34
CA HIS A 830 -10.86 15.85 -14.17
C HIS A 830 -12.19 15.22 -13.75
N VAL A 831 -12.52 14.02 -14.26
CA VAL A 831 -13.82 13.36 -14.05
C VAL A 831 -13.81 12.36 -12.87
N HIS A 832 -12.65 12.15 -12.22
CA HIS A 832 -12.51 11.15 -11.17
C HIS A 832 -13.47 11.38 -10.00
N LYS A 833 -13.75 12.64 -9.66
CA LYS A 833 -14.62 13.00 -8.53
C LYS A 833 -16.08 12.63 -8.82
N GLU A 834 -16.57 12.97 -9.99
CA GLU A 834 -17.92 12.66 -10.49
C GLU A 834 -18.09 11.14 -10.61
N TYR A 835 -17.08 10.43 -11.13
CA TYR A 835 -17.06 8.97 -11.16
C TYR A 835 -17.12 8.35 -9.75
N VAL A 836 -16.35 8.88 -8.80
CA VAL A 836 -16.38 8.41 -7.41
C VAL A 836 -17.77 8.62 -6.80
N ASN A 837 -18.42 9.76 -7.07
CA ASN A 837 -19.78 10.05 -6.60
C ASN A 837 -20.80 9.08 -7.21
N PHE A 838 -20.78 8.88 -8.53
CA PHE A 838 -21.65 7.90 -9.20
C PHE A 838 -21.44 6.48 -8.65
N ARG A 839 -20.18 6.04 -8.50
CA ARG A 839 -19.85 4.74 -7.93
C ARG A 839 -20.34 4.62 -6.49
N ASN A 840 -20.23 5.68 -5.69
CA ASN A 840 -20.73 5.68 -4.33
C ASN A 840 -22.25 5.50 -4.32
N VAL A 841 -23.00 6.18 -5.19
CA VAL A 841 -24.45 5.99 -5.33
C VAL A 841 -24.83 4.61 -5.85
N LEU A 842 -23.99 3.96 -6.67
CA LEU A 842 -24.19 2.57 -7.10
C LEU A 842 -23.92 1.53 -6.00
N CYS A 843 -22.99 1.82 -5.09
CA CYS A 843 -22.69 0.96 -3.94
C CYS A 843 -23.67 1.18 -2.77
N GLN A 844 -24.25 2.38 -2.71
CA GLN A 844 -25.42 2.72 -1.89
C GLN A 844 -26.70 2.22 -2.57
#